data_AF-M7SC44-F1
#
_entry.id   AF-M7SC44-F1
#
_cell.length_a   1.000
_cell.length_b   1.000
_cell.length_c   1.000
_cell.angle_alpha   90.00
_cell.angle_beta   90.00
_cell.angle_gamma   90.00
#
_symmetry.space_group_name_H-M   'P 1'
#
loop_
_entity.id
_entity.type
_entity.pdbx_description
1 polymer ?
#
loop_
_entity_poly.entity_id
_entity_poly.type
_entity_poly.pdbx_seq_one_letter_code
_entity_poly.pdbx_strand_id
1 'polypeptide(L)'
;MSEAIHVVATHGVMFWAEMDRTVFSLDKSKQAAIINSKREYIIERLNKDFQKVWFGEKTVEPNVTKACGLEEMTYEQVLRRMISLMYLEKRRRWIDPSYWSIYRDFQDPERTFILQGPVAVRSTVTVNEPVKDIMDVIHEELIAKVLCHVHGSNLSNICFEDYLSREPTSIVQEQCSLSHYFNNTTADDHSDDKPTNVSSWPSDELLLWLGGHRSSWRERTRDRDERIYDFYRNLWLGSDAPRLCGPGQAQINPPSSEIAVFEDEVVVNEAAVRGFVRATGYRSTDNQARYEVVADAPLFKSGDNVRAVSQIDSIDIGPSGKVVQVSCELVKEGAVLVNIVSQFLIRGRFSTSEHTTFMRKQCETFMVKLPLAKAVSVLASKPWFSLDNEDIDLLGAELLFNLQTVRHNQLTSISGVVLQQSVRGDTIPLASVRYSGVTRGDNPVMSYLSRWGQPLRAVQMLERPVTIPCNEKVTVPVSNVLYSRASGDSNPIHTDPMFAAYAGLPGTIAHGMFCSAQTRYVVERYAAEGRAQRITNYKVSFVGMVLPGDVLVFSLQHIGMLDGLKVIRVEVRKQDMSGDKVLEGEVCIRQPPTAVVFTGQGSQEKSMGMDLYEWSPVARDIWDCCDNYFESQFGVRLSAIVRENPSEVTVHFGGLRGWILRQNYMAMACDVPDGNGATRRQRLYPGIEENTPSYRHSYPDGLLFATQFAQPALTAMEIAAFKDVMARGLIPPDARFAGHSLGEYAALAALTDFMPLDGPLYVVFCRGLTMQAAVERDARNRSSFGMVAVDPNRVSRSFDETTLREITKILNMKAGIFIEIVNFNVRGSQRSATMVWRHTTSPYIAGGRQFPFKVWAYRSTHHSYNQ
;
A
#
# COMPACT_ATOMS: atom_id res chain seq x y z
N MET A 1 25.70 -29.72 39.42
CA MET A 1 26.78 -30.34 38.65
C MET A 1 27.95 -30.59 39.60
N SER A 2 28.74 -31.65 39.39
CA SER A 2 29.89 -32.02 40.24
C SER A 2 31.20 -31.64 39.56
N GLU A 3 31.33 -30.36 39.21
CA GLU A 3 32.48 -29.78 38.52
C GLU A 3 33.51 -29.27 39.54
N ALA A 4 34.79 -29.43 39.25
CA ALA A 4 35.86 -29.01 40.15
C ALA A 4 36.08 -27.49 40.06
N ILE A 5 35.95 -26.79 41.19
CA ILE A 5 36.13 -25.33 41.28
C ILE A 5 37.37 -25.03 42.12
N HIS A 6 38.36 -24.36 41.53
CA HIS A 6 39.54 -23.90 42.26
C HIS A 6 39.25 -22.56 42.94
N VAL A 7 39.30 -22.55 44.27
CA VAL A 7 39.01 -21.38 45.12
C VAL A 7 40.02 -21.27 46.26
N VAL A 8 40.25 -20.04 46.75
CA VAL A 8 41.16 -19.76 47.87
C VAL A 8 40.63 -20.43 49.15
N ALA A 9 41.49 -21.17 49.85
CA ALA A 9 41.18 -21.98 51.03
C ALA A 9 40.90 -21.16 52.32
N THR A 10 39.95 -20.23 52.24
CA THR A 10 39.36 -19.52 53.38
C THR A 10 38.62 -20.49 54.31
N HIS A 11 38.35 -20.10 55.56
CA HIS A 11 37.65 -20.98 56.51
C HIS A 11 36.29 -21.49 55.97
N GLY A 12 35.53 -20.62 55.29
CA GLY A 12 34.27 -20.99 54.67
C GLY A 12 34.41 -21.94 53.48
N VAL A 13 35.46 -21.80 52.66
CA VAL A 13 35.78 -22.75 51.58
C VAL A 13 36.25 -24.09 52.15
N MET A 14 37.01 -24.08 53.25
CA MET A 14 37.41 -25.30 53.97
C MET A 14 36.19 -26.01 54.60
N PHE A 15 35.23 -25.26 55.15
CA PHE A 15 33.97 -25.82 55.65
C PHE A 15 33.08 -26.38 54.53
N TRP A 16 33.03 -25.72 53.36
CA TRP A 16 32.35 -26.28 52.19
C TRP A 16 33.02 -27.60 51.76
N ALA A 17 34.34 -27.64 51.61
CA ALA A 17 35.07 -28.87 51.27
C ALA A 17 34.91 -29.99 52.32
N GLU A 18 34.68 -29.65 53.59
CA GLU A 18 34.33 -30.59 54.65
C GLU A 18 32.90 -31.14 54.48
N MET A 19 31.93 -30.28 54.18
CA MET A 19 30.54 -30.65 53.94
C MET A 19 30.36 -31.47 52.64
N ASP A 20 31.09 -31.14 51.58
CA ASP A 20 31.13 -31.93 50.34
C ASP A 20 31.59 -33.37 50.62
N ARG A 21 32.66 -33.53 51.41
CA ARG A 21 33.23 -34.85 51.76
C ARG A 21 32.36 -35.65 52.73
N THR A 22 31.73 -34.99 53.71
CA THR A 22 31.08 -35.67 54.85
C THR A 22 29.56 -35.69 54.81
N VAL A 23 28.92 -34.90 53.95
CA VAL A 23 27.46 -34.82 53.80
C VAL A 23 27.04 -34.96 52.34
N PHE A 24 27.48 -34.08 51.45
CA PHE A 24 26.93 -34.04 50.08
C PHE A 24 27.43 -35.18 49.17
N SER A 25 28.50 -35.88 49.56
CA SER A 25 28.99 -37.14 48.98
C SER A 25 28.06 -38.34 49.18
N LEU A 26 27.10 -38.26 50.11
CA LEU A 26 26.27 -39.38 50.54
C LEU A 26 24.92 -39.45 49.81
N ASP A 27 24.29 -40.62 49.77
CA ASP A 27 22.93 -40.79 49.25
C ASP A 27 21.95 -39.83 49.93
N LYS A 28 21.06 -39.19 49.14
CA LYS A 28 20.07 -38.20 49.64
C LYS A 28 19.23 -38.71 50.82
N SER A 29 18.92 -40.01 50.87
CA SER A 29 18.19 -40.65 51.97
C SER A 29 18.95 -40.69 53.30
N LYS A 30 20.29 -40.61 53.27
CA LYS A 30 21.18 -40.63 54.45
C LYS A 30 21.61 -39.21 54.88
N GLN A 31 21.66 -38.25 53.95
CA GLN A 31 22.08 -36.87 54.21
C GLN A 31 21.30 -36.22 55.36
N ALA A 32 19.97 -36.33 55.36
CA ALA A 32 19.12 -35.72 56.40
C ALA A 32 19.42 -36.23 57.82
N ALA A 33 19.72 -37.53 57.97
CA ALA A 33 20.07 -38.12 59.26
C ALA A 33 21.39 -37.55 59.81
N ILE A 34 22.41 -37.43 58.94
CA ILE A 34 23.72 -36.90 59.36
C ILE A 34 23.66 -35.39 59.63
N ILE A 35 22.95 -34.62 58.80
CA ILE A 35 22.73 -33.19 59.04
C ILE A 35 22.05 -32.97 60.39
N ASN A 36 21.01 -33.75 60.73
CA ASN A 36 20.37 -33.67 62.04
C ASN A 36 21.32 -34.07 63.19
N SER A 37 22.12 -35.14 63.04
CA SER A 37 23.10 -35.54 64.07
C SER A 37 24.23 -34.53 64.31
N LYS A 38 24.48 -33.62 63.35
CA LYS A 38 25.52 -32.59 63.42
C LYS A 38 24.95 -31.17 63.39
N ARG A 39 23.65 -30.97 63.65
CA ARG A 39 22.95 -29.70 63.40
C ARG A 39 23.61 -28.51 64.12
N GLU A 40 23.93 -28.65 65.40
CA GLU A 40 24.54 -27.57 66.20
C GLU A 40 25.93 -27.19 65.67
N TYR A 41 26.77 -28.19 65.37
CA TYR A 41 28.09 -27.99 64.77
C TYR A 41 28.01 -27.28 63.41
N ILE A 42 27.10 -27.73 62.53
CA ILE A 42 26.89 -27.12 61.21
C ILE A 42 26.44 -25.65 61.37
N ILE A 43 25.58 -25.34 62.34
CA ILE A 43 25.11 -23.98 62.62
C ILE A 43 26.25 -23.09 63.18
N GLU A 44 27.10 -23.61 64.09
CA GLU A 44 28.28 -22.86 64.58
C GLU A 44 29.22 -22.53 63.41
N ARG A 45 29.60 -23.53 62.61
CA ARG A 45 30.52 -23.36 61.47
C ARG A 45 29.94 -22.42 60.40
N LEU A 46 28.63 -22.50 60.10
CA LEU A 46 27.96 -21.57 59.19
C LEU A 46 28.04 -20.12 59.69
N ASN A 47 27.76 -19.87 60.97
CA ASN A 47 27.78 -18.52 61.55
C ASN A 47 29.19 -17.94 61.72
N LYS A 48 30.19 -18.80 61.94
CA LYS A 48 31.57 -18.43 62.27
C LYS A 48 32.47 -18.29 61.03
N ASP A 49 32.33 -19.19 60.06
CA ASP A 49 33.27 -19.34 58.96
C ASP A 49 32.66 -19.07 57.56
N PHE A 50 31.33 -19.16 57.39
CA PHE A 50 30.71 -19.20 56.06
C PHE A 50 29.99 -17.90 55.65
N GLN A 51 30.16 -17.50 54.38
CA GLN A 51 29.55 -16.29 53.81
C GLN A 51 28.01 -16.31 53.73
N LYS A 52 27.38 -17.48 53.93
CA LYS A 52 25.93 -17.64 54.08
C LYS A 52 25.67 -18.20 55.48
N VAL A 53 25.60 -17.30 56.46
CA VAL A 53 25.33 -17.63 57.87
C VAL A 53 23.99 -18.33 58.06
N TRP A 54 23.82 -19.04 59.18
CA TRP A 54 22.53 -19.62 59.53
C TRP A 54 21.52 -18.50 59.82
N PHE A 55 20.32 -18.63 59.26
CA PHE A 55 19.33 -17.56 59.37
C PHE A 55 18.73 -17.44 60.77
N GLY A 56 18.33 -18.57 61.38
CA GLY A 56 17.58 -18.61 62.63
C GLY A 56 18.38 -18.17 63.85
N GLU A 57 18.11 -16.97 64.37
CA GLU A 57 18.80 -16.37 65.52
C GLU A 57 17.82 -15.53 66.34
N LYS A 58 17.47 -16.00 67.55
CA LYS A 58 16.54 -15.30 68.45
C LYS A 58 17.27 -14.58 69.57
N THR A 59 16.77 -13.39 69.93
CA THR A 59 17.22 -12.64 71.10
C THR A 59 16.66 -13.31 72.36
N VAL A 60 17.53 -13.61 73.33
CA VAL A 60 17.15 -14.24 74.61
C VAL A 60 17.15 -13.21 75.74
N GLU A 61 18.15 -12.32 75.73
CA GLU A 61 18.25 -11.14 76.62
C GLU A 61 18.69 -9.93 75.78
N PRO A 62 18.54 -8.67 76.25
CA PRO A 62 19.04 -7.51 75.52
C PRO A 62 20.53 -7.64 75.18
N ASN A 63 20.84 -7.62 73.87
CA ASN A 63 22.17 -7.85 73.28
C ASN A 63 22.74 -9.30 73.42
N VAL A 64 21.94 -10.29 73.83
CA VAL A 64 22.33 -11.71 73.83
C VAL A 64 21.44 -12.50 72.88
N THR A 65 22.02 -12.99 71.78
CA THR A 65 21.35 -13.82 70.78
C THR A 65 21.77 -15.29 70.86
N LYS A 66 20.89 -16.19 70.41
CA LYS A 66 21.17 -17.62 70.29
C LYS A 66 20.61 -18.16 68.98
N ALA A 67 21.39 -18.97 68.28
CA ALA A 67 20.95 -19.67 67.08
C ALA A 67 19.83 -20.69 67.40
N CYS A 68 18.84 -20.79 66.52
CA CYS A 68 17.61 -21.55 66.74
C CYS A 68 16.98 -22.00 65.41
N GLY A 69 15.88 -22.76 65.48
CA GLY A 69 14.97 -22.95 64.34
C GLY A 69 14.32 -21.63 63.89
N LEU A 70 13.85 -21.57 62.65
CA LEU A 70 13.04 -20.44 62.16
C LEU A 70 11.67 -20.43 62.86
N GLU A 71 11.16 -21.62 63.12
CA GLU A 71 10.00 -21.97 63.94
C GLU A 71 10.09 -21.49 65.41
N GLU A 72 11.24 -20.98 65.86
CA GLU A 72 11.46 -20.46 67.22
C GLU A 72 11.60 -18.93 67.31
N MET A 73 11.49 -18.21 66.19
CA MET A 73 11.64 -16.75 66.12
C MET A 73 10.28 -16.04 66.02
N THR A 74 10.15 -14.86 66.64
CA THR A 74 8.96 -14.01 66.40
C THR A 74 9.05 -13.30 65.06
N TYR A 75 7.92 -12.96 64.44
CA TYR A 75 7.92 -12.22 63.17
C TYR A 75 8.72 -10.92 63.20
N GLU A 76 8.76 -10.18 64.30
CA GLU A 76 9.65 -9.01 64.45
C GLU A 76 11.13 -9.40 64.50
N GLN A 77 11.50 -10.49 65.19
CA GLN A 77 12.88 -10.99 65.19
C GLN A 77 13.27 -11.49 63.80
N VAL A 78 12.37 -12.17 63.10
CA VAL A 78 12.56 -12.56 61.71
C VAL A 78 12.71 -11.29 60.87
N LEU A 79 11.86 -10.27 61.01
CA LEU A 79 11.97 -8.94 60.36
C LEU A 79 13.34 -8.31 60.62
N ARG A 80 13.85 -8.36 61.86
CA ARG A 80 15.10 -7.70 62.29
C ARG A 80 16.36 -8.45 61.90
N ARG A 81 16.34 -9.79 61.99
CA ARG A 81 17.39 -10.67 61.47
C ARG A 81 17.42 -10.62 59.95
N MET A 82 16.24 -10.55 59.34
CA MET A 82 16.10 -10.08 57.99
C MET A 82 16.71 -8.70 57.86
N ILE A 83 16.44 -7.69 58.68
CA ILE A 83 17.07 -6.35 58.66
C ILE A 83 18.64 -6.38 58.77
N SER A 84 19.28 -7.57 58.78
CA SER A 84 20.72 -7.80 58.57
C SER A 84 21.19 -8.60 57.31
N LEU A 85 20.35 -9.11 56.36
CA LEU A 85 20.77 -10.07 55.27
C LEU A 85 20.49 -9.94 53.70
N MET A 86 19.72 -8.98 53.08
CA MET A 86 19.68 -8.59 51.60
C MET A 86 19.60 -7.04 51.14
N TYR A 87 20.14 -6.01 51.84
CA TYR A 87 20.14 -4.51 51.69
C TYR A 87 21.23 -3.90 52.57
N LEU A 88 22.02 -2.94 52.10
CA LEU A 88 23.07 -2.29 52.88
C LEU A 88 22.54 -1.05 53.61
N GLU A 89 22.30 -1.12 54.93
CA GLU A 89 21.98 0.07 55.76
C GLU A 89 23.06 1.15 55.64
N LYS A 90 24.33 0.75 55.40
CA LYS A 90 25.44 1.61 54.99
C LYS A 90 25.13 2.51 53.80
N ARG A 91 24.52 1.91 52.77
CA ARG A 91 24.32 2.52 51.44
C ARG A 91 22.84 2.83 51.19
N ARG A 92 21.99 2.68 52.22
CA ARG A 92 20.55 2.96 52.23
C ARG A 92 19.78 2.31 51.07
N ARG A 93 20.26 1.15 50.58
CA ARG A 93 19.71 0.46 49.40
C ARG A 93 19.72 -1.05 49.50
N TRP A 94 18.74 -1.68 48.83
CA TRP A 94 18.68 -3.12 48.64
C TRP A 94 19.94 -3.61 47.91
N ILE A 95 20.47 -4.79 48.27
CA ILE A 95 21.66 -5.34 47.59
C ILE A 95 21.34 -5.51 46.11
N ASP A 96 20.14 -6.04 45.85
CA ASP A 96 19.49 -6.15 44.55
C ASP A 96 18.02 -5.66 44.68
N PRO A 97 17.44 -4.98 43.67
CA PRO A 97 16.04 -4.52 43.71
C PRO A 97 14.99 -5.63 43.88
N SER A 98 15.27 -6.88 43.48
CA SER A 98 14.35 -8.00 43.72
C SER A 98 14.13 -8.24 45.22
N TYR A 99 15.15 -8.02 46.04
CA TYR A 99 15.04 -8.13 47.49
C TYR A 99 14.14 -7.03 48.09
N TRP A 100 13.99 -5.86 47.46
CA TRP A 100 12.94 -4.90 47.85
C TRP A 100 11.55 -5.45 47.55
N SER A 101 11.34 -6.15 46.43
CA SER A 101 10.03 -6.75 46.16
C SER A 101 9.70 -7.74 47.27
N ILE A 102 10.57 -8.73 47.49
CA ILE A 102 10.28 -9.78 48.48
C ILE A 102 10.29 -9.23 49.93
N TYR A 103 10.97 -8.12 50.23
CA TYR A 103 10.85 -7.44 51.55
C TYR A 103 9.68 -6.46 51.66
N ARG A 104 9.16 -5.87 50.59
CA ARG A 104 7.81 -5.28 50.64
C ARG A 104 6.81 -6.39 50.96
N ASP A 105 7.10 -7.59 50.47
CA ASP A 105 6.43 -8.83 50.85
C ASP A 105 6.92 -9.38 52.25
N PHE A 106 7.86 -8.70 52.95
CA PHE A 106 8.18 -8.72 54.42
C PHE A 106 7.93 -7.31 55.04
N GLN A 107 6.90 -6.60 54.57
CA GLN A 107 6.41 -5.40 55.28
C GLN A 107 4.91 -5.44 55.56
N ASP A 108 4.19 -6.42 55.00
CA ASP A 108 3.63 -7.47 55.84
C ASP A 108 4.78 -8.31 56.44
N PRO A 109 5.10 -8.27 57.75
CA PRO A 109 6.33 -8.83 58.35
C PRO A 109 6.64 -10.34 58.20
N GLU A 110 6.72 -10.92 56.99
CA GLU A 110 6.87 -12.37 56.78
C GLU A 110 7.75 -12.98 55.61
N ARG A 111 8.30 -12.30 54.54
CA ARG A 111 9.15 -12.96 53.46
C ARG A 111 10.64 -12.58 52.95
N THR A 112 11.44 -11.50 53.26
CA THR A 112 12.89 -11.26 52.85
C THR A 112 13.69 -10.19 53.69
N PHE A 113 14.98 -9.85 53.36
CA PHE A 113 16.13 -9.46 54.22
C PHE A 113 16.95 -8.14 53.86
N ILE A 114 17.85 -7.60 54.71
CA ILE A 114 18.73 -6.37 54.65
C ILE A 114 20.26 -6.48 55.07
N LEU A 115 21.15 -7.04 54.22
CA LEU A 115 22.61 -7.32 54.23
C LEU A 115 23.49 -6.11 54.53
N GLN A 116 23.82 -5.92 55.80
CA GLN A 116 24.63 -4.80 56.26
C GLN A 116 26.10 -5.19 56.47
N GLY A 117 27.04 -4.29 56.10
CA GLY A 117 28.48 -4.53 56.23
C GLY A 117 29.03 -4.19 57.62
N PRO A 118 29.42 -5.15 58.49
CA PRO A 118 29.51 -4.94 59.94
C PRO A 118 30.77 -4.22 60.44
N VAL A 119 31.91 -4.33 59.74
CA VAL A 119 33.07 -3.44 60.03
C VAL A 119 32.74 -2.02 59.60
N ALA A 120 32.14 -1.90 58.42
CA ALA A 120 32.01 -0.63 57.74
C ALA A 120 30.84 0.22 58.29
N VAL A 121 29.77 -0.35 58.85
CA VAL A 121 28.60 0.39 59.39
C VAL A 121 28.99 1.45 60.42
N ARG A 122 30.08 1.19 61.16
CA ARG A 122 30.75 2.12 62.08
C ARG A 122 31.07 3.50 61.45
N SER A 123 31.22 3.54 60.13
CA SER A 123 31.54 4.73 59.33
C SER A 123 30.38 5.20 58.43
N THR A 124 29.13 4.82 58.71
CA THR A 124 27.93 5.45 58.13
C THR A 124 26.91 5.66 59.23
N VAL A 125 27.22 6.65 60.05
CA VAL A 125 26.34 7.16 61.11
C VAL A 125 25.34 8.17 60.58
N THR A 126 25.67 8.88 59.49
CA THR A 126 24.83 9.93 58.90
C THR A 126 23.64 9.35 58.12
N VAL A 127 22.51 10.05 58.22
CA VAL A 127 21.24 9.69 57.60
C VAL A 127 21.01 10.57 56.37
N ASN A 128 20.94 9.96 55.17
CA ASN A 128 20.70 10.64 53.89
C ASN A 128 21.77 11.66 53.45
N GLU A 129 23.03 11.42 53.84
CA GLU A 129 24.19 12.20 53.38
C GLU A 129 24.40 12.05 51.85
N PRO A 130 24.70 13.13 51.10
CA PRO A 130 24.91 13.05 49.65
C PRO A 130 26.14 12.21 49.29
N VAL A 131 25.99 11.30 48.33
CA VAL A 131 27.08 10.37 47.94
C VAL A 131 28.32 11.06 47.39
N LYS A 132 28.18 12.29 46.85
CA LYS A 132 29.30 13.12 46.41
C LYS A 132 30.21 13.46 47.58
N ASP A 133 29.65 14.02 48.66
CA ASP A 133 30.41 14.59 49.76
C ASP A 133 31.18 13.49 50.53
N ILE A 134 30.56 12.30 50.68
CA ILE A 134 31.22 11.09 51.21
C ILE A 134 32.45 10.70 50.38
N MET A 135 32.35 10.77 49.05
CA MET A 135 33.44 10.35 48.15
C MET A 135 34.53 11.42 48.06
N ASP A 136 34.16 12.70 48.02
CA ASP A 136 35.10 13.81 47.91
C ASP A 136 35.98 13.92 49.16
N VAL A 137 35.43 13.78 50.37
CA VAL A 137 36.22 13.77 51.63
C VAL A 137 37.25 12.63 51.62
N ILE A 138 36.87 11.44 51.14
CA ILE A 138 37.79 10.30 51.00
C ILE A 138 38.86 10.58 49.93
N HIS A 139 38.47 11.20 48.81
CA HIS A 139 39.34 11.49 47.68
C HIS A 139 40.37 12.59 48.02
N GLU A 140 39.94 13.67 48.68
CA GLU A 140 40.82 14.75 49.15
C GLU A 140 41.80 14.26 50.22
N GLU A 141 41.37 13.44 51.18
CA GLU A 141 42.28 12.80 52.14
C GLU A 141 43.32 11.89 51.45
N LEU A 142 42.92 11.15 50.41
CA LEU A 142 43.83 10.29 49.66
C LEU A 142 44.82 11.11 48.81
N ILE A 143 44.37 12.18 48.15
CA ILE A 143 45.23 13.12 47.43
C ILE A 143 46.25 13.73 48.39
N ALA A 144 45.82 14.23 49.55
CA ALA A 144 46.72 14.83 50.55
C ALA A 144 47.80 13.82 51.02
N LYS A 145 47.40 12.56 51.25
CA LYS A 145 48.32 11.48 51.66
C LYS A 145 49.29 11.09 50.55
N VAL A 146 48.83 10.93 49.30
CA VAL A 146 49.70 10.57 48.15
C VAL A 146 50.64 11.71 47.77
N LEU A 147 50.15 12.95 47.72
CA LEU A 147 50.96 14.14 47.47
C LEU A 147 52.09 14.26 48.51
N CYS A 148 51.77 14.04 49.79
CA CYS A 148 52.77 14.05 50.86
C CYS A 148 53.79 12.91 50.73
N HIS A 149 53.32 11.67 50.55
CA HIS A 149 54.16 10.47 50.66
C HIS A 149 54.98 10.15 49.40
N VAL A 150 54.51 10.54 48.21
CA VAL A 150 55.14 10.23 46.91
C VAL A 150 55.77 11.46 46.27
N HIS A 151 55.12 12.62 46.37
CA HIS A 151 55.54 13.86 45.69
C HIS A 151 56.17 14.91 46.63
N GLY A 152 56.37 14.58 47.92
CA GLY A 152 57.02 15.44 48.90
C GLY A 152 56.23 16.70 49.27
N SER A 153 54.89 16.60 49.23
CA SER A 153 53.94 17.72 49.40
C SER A 153 54.02 18.80 48.30
N ASN A 154 54.77 18.59 47.22
CA ASN A 154 54.94 19.58 46.15
C ASN A 154 54.07 19.22 44.93
N LEU A 155 53.08 20.08 44.63
CA LEU A 155 52.17 19.92 43.49
C LEU A 155 52.90 19.93 42.13
N SER A 156 54.03 20.63 42.02
CA SER A 156 54.82 20.70 40.78
C SER A 156 55.49 19.37 40.40
N ASN A 157 55.49 18.38 41.30
CA ASN A 157 56.03 17.05 41.06
C ASN A 157 54.98 16.06 40.51
N ILE A 158 53.74 16.49 40.29
CA ILE A 158 52.69 15.68 39.64
C ILE A 158 52.79 15.88 38.12
N CYS A 159 52.76 14.78 37.36
CA CYS A 159 52.72 14.83 35.90
C CYS A 159 51.36 15.37 35.43
N PHE A 160 51.38 16.36 34.54
CA PHE A 160 50.16 16.94 33.96
C PHE A 160 49.88 16.31 32.59
N GLU A 161 48.68 15.73 32.44
CA GLU A 161 48.15 15.16 31.20
C GLU A 161 46.83 15.85 30.86
N ASP A 162 46.56 16.07 29.56
CA ASP A 162 45.33 16.76 29.11
C ASP A 162 44.05 16.00 29.48
N TYR A 163 44.13 14.67 29.61
CA TYR A 163 43.08 13.85 30.21
C TYR A 163 43.62 12.53 30.80
N LEU A 164 42.99 12.07 31.87
CA LEU A 164 43.22 10.73 32.41
C LEU A 164 42.33 9.73 31.68
N SER A 165 42.94 8.74 31.02
CA SER A 165 42.24 7.61 30.40
C SER A 165 42.77 6.28 30.93
N ARG A 166 42.11 5.18 30.55
CA ARG A 166 42.59 3.83 30.83
C ARG A 166 43.61 3.47 29.76
N GLU A 167 44.86 3.22 30.15
CA GLU A 167 45.91 2.78 29.23
C GLU A 167 45.43 1.59 28.36
N PRO A 168 45.72 1.60 27.05
CA PRO A 168 45.36 0.49 26.18
C PRO A 168 46.09 -0.77 26.65
N THR A 169 45.36 -1.88 26.77
CA THR A 169 45.92 -3.18 27.19
C THR A 169 47.12 -3.52 26.31
N SER A 170 48.26 -3.84 26.91
CA SER A 170 49.58 -3.71 26.32
C SER A 170 49.82 -4.54 25.05
N ILE A 171 49.53 -3.94 23.89
CA ILE A 171 49.98 -4.41 22.57
C ILE A 171 51.46 -4.06 22.42
N VAL A 172 52.28 -4.92 23.01
CA VAL A 172 53.70 -5.22 22.73
C VAL A 172 54.51 -4.12 22.01
N GLN A 173 54.95 -3.11 22.78
CA GLN A 173 55.94 -2.12 22.30
C GLN A 173 57.24 -2.78 21.80
N GLU A 174 57.57 -3.99 22.27
CA GLU A 174 58.74 -4.77 21.86
C GLU A 174 58.60 -5.49 20.50
N GLN A 175 57.41 -5.50 19.88
CA GLN A 175 57.19 -6.17 18.58
C GLN A 175 56.79 -5.21 17.45
N CYS A 176 56.42 -3.97 17.74
CA CYS A 176 56.12 -2.99 16.69
C CYS A 176 57.40 -2.61 15.93
N SER A 177 57.45 -2.93 14.62
CA SER A 177 58.60 -2.64 13.75
C SER A 177 58.89 -1.14 13.55
N LEU A 178 58.04 -0.26 14.07
CA LEU A 178 58.12 1.20 13.95
C LEU A 178 58.83 1.88 15.13
N SER A 179 59.40 1.14 16.08
CA SER A 179 60.13 1.67 17.24
C SER A 179 61.23 2.70 16.90
N HIS A 180 61.81 2.62 15.69
CA HIS A 180 62.78 3.60 15.19
C HIS A 180 62.16 4.97 14.86
N TYR A 181 60.88 5.01 14.42
CA TYR A 181 60.15 6.26 14.18
C TYR A 181 59.69 6.93 15.49
N PHE A 182 59.42 6.14 16.53
CA PHE A 182 58.91 6.63 17.81
C PHE A 182 59.95 7.27 18.73
N ASN A 183 61.24 6.95 18.57
CA ASN A 183 62.30 7.48 19.42
C ASN A 183 62.87 8.85 19.00
N ASN A 184 62.57 9.33 17.78
CA ASN A 184 63.16 10.56 17.21
C ASN A 184 62.10 11.51 16.64
N THR A 185 61.32 12.20 17.48
CA THR A 185 60.81 13.56 17.15
C THR A 185 60.22 14.28 18.37
N THR A 186 60.84 15.37 18.79
CA THR A 186 60.16 16.40 19.59
C THR A 186 59.61 17.49 18.68
N ALA A 187 58.32 17.34 18.34
CA ALA A 187 57.42 18.38 17.81
C ALA A 187 57.53 18.84 16.34
N ASP A 188 56.34 19.20 15.84
CA ASP A 188 56.00 20.23 14.84
C ASP A 188 56.21 20.05 13.33
N ASP A 189 56.95 19.06 12.80
CA ASP A 189 56.86 18.75 11.35
C ASP A 189 57.00 17.25 11.01
N HIS A 190 56.03 16.71 10.27
CA HIS A 190 55.98 15.33 9.77
C HIS A 190 56.01 15.30 8.22
N SER A 191 56.70 16.25 7.60
CA SER A 191 56.76 16.39 6.14
C SER A 191 57.68 15.35 5.46
N ASP A 192 58.84 15.06 6.04
CA ASP A 192 59.93 14.30 5.40
C ASP A 192 59.87 12.77 5.59
N ASP A 193 59.27 12.26 6.66
CA ASP A 193 59.30 10.83 7.01
C ASP A 193 57.99 10.08 6.65
N LYS A 194 57.49 10.33 5.44
CA LYS A 194 56.23 9.76 4.95
C LYS A 194 56.42 8.35 4.38
N PRO A 195 55.71 7.31 4.87
CA PRO A 195 55.84 5.96 4.34
C PRO A 195 55.31 5.88 2.90
N THR A 196 56.14 5.34 2.00
CA THR A 196 55.90 5.33 0.54
C THR A 196 54.77 4.39 0.09
N ASN A 197 54.30 3.49 0.96
CA ASN A 197 53.11 2.68 0.70
C ASN A 197 52.34 2.35 1.99
N VAL A 198 51.32 3.15 2.31
CA VAL A 198 50.42 2.94 3.46
C VAL A 198 49.56 1.67 3.30
N SER A 199 49.34 1.18 2.08
CA SER A 199 48.43 0.03 1.82
C SER A 199 48.96 -1.33 2.29
N SER A 200 50.21 -1.41 2.76
CA SER A 200 50.84 -2.65 3.25
C SER A 200 50.97 -2.74 4.77
N TRP A 201 50.39 -1.80 5.53
CA TRP A 201 50.54 -1.72 6.99
C TRP A 201 49.40 -2.42 7.75
N PRO A 202 49.67 -3.06 8.92
CA PRO A 202 48.63 -3.54 9.81
C PRO A 202 47.75 -2.40 10.34
N SER A 203 46.44 -2.65 10.46
CA SER A 203 45.43 -1.67 10.88
C SER A 203 45.80 -0.94 12.17
N ASP A 204 46.26 -1.70 13.17
CA ASP A 204 46.47 -1.21 14.53
C ASP A 204 47.75 -0.38 14.64
N GLU A 205 48.80 -0.73 13.90
CA GLU A 205 50.06 0.04 13.83
C GLU A 205 49.86 1.40 13.15
N LEU A 206 49.06 1.44 12.07
CA LEU A 206 48.68 2.70 11.41
C LEU A 206 47.86 3.61 12.34
N LEU A 207 46.94 3.04 13.12
CA LEU A 207 46.13 3.81 14.08
C LEU A 207 46.98 4.32 15.27
N LEU A 208 47.95 3.54 15.75
CA LEU A 208 48.92 3.98 16.77
C LEU A 208 49.80 5.13 16.26
N TRP A 209 50.34 5.03 15.04
CA TRP A 209 51.11 6.10 14.41
C TRP A 209 50.27 7.36 14.19
N LEU A 210 49.05 7.23 13.67
CA LEU A 210 48.12 8.35 13.50
C LEU A 210 47.72 9.00 14.83
N GLY A 211 47.57 8.23 15.90
CA GLY A 211 47.24 8.72 17.24
C GLY A 211 48.34 9.60 17.85
N GLY A 212 49.59 9.16 17.75
CA GLY A 212 50.77 9.83 18.31
C GLY A 212 50.93 9.62 19.82
N HIS A 213 52.07 10.05 20.37
CA HIS A 213 52.47 9.74 21.75
C HIS A 213 51.77 10.52 22.88
N ARG A 214 50.76 11.36 22.58
CA ARG A 214 50.12 12.22 23.60
C ARG A 214 48.60 12.19 23.53
N SER A 215 48.00 11.91 24.68
CA SER A 215 46.58 12.11 25.01
C SER A 215 46.17 13.54 24.67
N SER A 216 45.45 13.74 23.56
CA SER A 216 45.22 15.09 23.01
C SER A 216 43.82 15.28 22.37
N TRP A 217 43.50 16.54 22.05
CA TRP A 217 42.16 17.08 21.72
C TRP A 217 41.36 16.45 20.55
N ARG A 218 41.87 15.41 19.88
CA ARG A 218 41.40 14.87 18.58
C ARG A 218 39.99 14.24 18.58
N GLU A 219 39.23 14.32 19.67
CA GLU A 219 37.96 13.59 19.90
C GLU A 219 36.71 14.51 20.03
N ARG A 220 36.70 15.71 19.42
CA ARG A 220 35.57 16.65 19.54
C ARG A 220 34.43 16.37 18.54
N THR A 221 33.20 16.23 19.08
CA THR A 221 31.98 15.86 18.33
C THR A 221 30.94 16.96 18.14
N ARG A 222 31.10 18.15 18.74
CA ARG A 222 30.16 19.28 18.58
C ARG A 222 30.01 19.69 17.10
N ASP A 223 28.81 20.12 16.76
CA ASP A 223 28.41 20.73 15.47
C ASP A 223 28.70 19.85 14.23
N ARG A 224 28.83 18.53 14.45
CA ARG A 224 29.09 17.51 13.42
C ARG A 224 28.05 17.56 12.30
N ASP A 225 26.78 17.51 12.66
CA ASP A 225 25.68 17.33 11.70
C ASP A 225 25.50 18.59 10.85
N GLU A 226 25.72 19.77 11.44
CA GLU A 226 25.80 21.04 10.73
C GLU A 226 26.92 21.08 9.70
N ARG A 227 28.16 20.68 10.05
CA ARG A 227 29.27 20.61 9.08
C ARG A 227 28.98 19.65 7.93
N ILE A 228 28.32 18.53 8.21
CA ILE A 228 27.94 17.55 7.19
C ILE A 228 26.82 18.12 6.30
N TYR A 229 25.84 18.84 6.86
CA TYR A 229 24.84 19.58 6.08
C TYR A 229 25.49 20.62 5.16
N ASP A 230 26.39 21.47 5.67
CA ASP A 230 27.04 22.51 4.87
C ASP A 230 27.88 21.90 3.72
N PHE A 231 28.57 20.78 3.95
CA PHE A 231 29.25 20.00 2.91
C PHE A 231 28.28 19.52 1.82
N TYR A 232 27.19 18.84 2.21
CA TYR A 232 26.21 18.30 1.27
C TYR A 232 25.40 19.39 0.55
N ARG A 233 25.11 20.52 1.20
CA ARG A 233 24.50 21.70 0.58
C ARG A 233 25.39 22.20 -0.55
N ASN A 234 26.67 22.46 -0.26
CA ASN A 234 27.62 22.95 -1.26
C ASN A 234 27.76 21.96 -2.44
N LEU A 235 27.72 20.66 -2.16
CA LEU A 235 27.90 19.58 -3.14
C LEU A 235 26.72 19.40 -4.12
N TRP A 236 25.49 19.63 -3.69
CA TRP A 236 24.29 19.48 -4.54
C TRP A 236 23.66 20.80 -5.01
N LEU A 237 23.94 21.94 -4.34
CA LEU A 237 23.27 23.22 -4.56
C LEU A 237 24.25 24.38 -4.85
N GLY A 238 25.56 24.16 -4.72
CA GLY A 238 26.59 25.19 -4.87
C GLY A 238 26.91 25.92 -3.56
N SER A 239 28.05 26.63 -3.53
CA SER A 239 28.52 27.44 -2.40
C SER A 239 27.57 28.55 -1.99
N ASP A 240 26.89 29.12 -2.99
CA ASP A 240 26.13 30.36 -2.89
C ASP A 240 24.67 30.08 -2.46
N ALA A 241 24.30 28.80 -2.33
CA ALA A 241 23.00 28.38 -1.83
C ALA A 241 22.87 28.72 -0.33
N PRO A 242 21.78 29.39 0.09
CA PRO A 242 21.63 29.88 1.46
C PRO A 242 21.43 28.76 2.49
N ARG A 243 21.80 29.05 3.73
CA ARG A 243 21.52 28.18 4.89
C ARG A 243 20.06 28.35 5.33
N LEU A 244 19.36 27.24 5.54
CA LEU A 244 17.91 27.22 5.78
C LEU A 244 17.60 27.34 7.28
N CYS A 245 17.54 28.56 7.78
CA CYS A 245 17.42 28.85 9.22
C CYS A 245 15.98 28.77 9.77
N GLY A 246 15.43 27.55 9.81
CA GLY A 246 14.23 27.22 10.59
C GLY A 246 12.87 27.69 10.02
N PRO A 247 11.77 27.31 10.69
CA PRO A 247 10.41 27.61 10.22
C PRO A 247 9.98 29.03 10.63
N GLY A 248 10.44 30.05 9.88
CA GLY A 248 9.95 31.42 10.10
C GLY A 248 10.49 32.50 9.17
N GLN A 249 11.76 32.43 8.74
CA GLN A 249 12.37 33.50 7.91
C GLN A 249 13.26 32.93 6.80
N ALA A 250 12.79 33.01 5.55
CA ALA A 250 13.52 32.61 4.36
C ALA A 250 13.20 33.56 3.18
N GLN A 251 13.44 34.86 3.35
CA GLN A 251 13.28 35.86 2.29
C GLN A 251 14.64 36.06 1.59
N ILE A 252 14.88 35.33 0.49
CA ILE A 252 16.18 35.32 -0.20
C ILE A 252 15.98 35.36 -1.72
N ASN A 253 16.46 36.45 -2.34
CA ASN A 253 16.50 36.60 -3.80
C ASN A 253 17.75 35.90 -4.37
N PRO A 254 17.62 35.02 -5.37
CA PRO A 254 18.78 34.42 -6.06
C PRO A 254 19.30 35.31 -7.22
N PRO A 255 20.62 35.33 -7.49
CA PRO A 255 21.16 35.83 -8.75
C PRO A 255 20.88 34.87 -9.91
N SER A 256 21.04 35.34 -11.15
CA SER A 256 20.34 34.79 -12.32
C SER A 256 21.17 33.88 -13.24
N SER A 257 20.80 32.60 -13.33
CA SER A 257 20.76 31.77 -14.55
C SER A 257 20.18 30.38 -14.20
N GLU A 258 19.06 29.90 -14.74
CA GLU A 258 18.15 30.43 -15.77
C GLU A 258 16.67 30.29 -15.34
N ILE A 259 15.80 31.18 -15.87
CA ILE A 259 14.32 31.17 -15.81
C ILE A 259 13.67 31.37 -14.41
N ALA A 260 13.18 32.60 -14.19
CA ALA A 260 12.03 32.93 -13.33
C ALA A 260 10.78 33.16 -14.25
N VAL A 261 9.56 33.55 -13.85
CA VAL A 261 9.13 34.59 -12.87
C VAL A 261 7.79 34.19 -12.18
N PHE A 262 7.57 34.86 -11.06
CA PHE A 262 6.50 34.75 -10.07
C PHE A 262 5.17 35.43 -10.47
N GLU A 263 4.07 35.06 -9.79
CA GLU A 263 3.34 35.96 -8.89
C GLU A 263 2.63 35.14 -7.80
N ASP A 264 2.44 35.73 -6.62
CA ASP A 264 1.74 35.26 -5.39
C ASP A 264 1.44 33.76 -5.17
N GLU A 265 2.43 32.98 -4.70
CA GLU A 265 2.24 31.99 -3.62
C GLU A 265 3.58 31.45 -3.05
N VAL A 266 3.54 30.75 -1.91
CA VAL A 266 4.74 30.37 -1.12
C VAL A 266 5.48 29.18 -1.74
N VAL A 267 6.50 29.47 -2.55
CA VAL A 267 7.37 28.46 -3.17
C VAL A 267 8.43 27.94 -2.18
N VAL A 268 8.23 26.74 -1.63
CA VAL A 268 9.32 25.98 -1.03
C VAL A 268 10.20 25.42 -2.16
N ASN A 269 11.39 25.97 -2.30
CA ASN A 269 12.33 25.60 -3.36
C ASN A 269 12.73 24.11 -3.25
N GLU A 270 12.89 23.41 -4.37
CA GLU A 270 13.44 22.04 -4.41
C GLU A 270 14.80 21.97 -3.69
N ALA A 271 15.63 23.01 -3.82
CA ALA A 271 16.87 23.19 -3.08
C ALA A 271 16.67 23.22 -1.55
N ALA A 272 15.56 23.79 -1.08
CA ALA A 272 15.25 23.84 0.35
C ALA A 272 14.91 22.45 0.90
N VAL A 273 14.19 21.63 0.14
CA VAL A 273 13.84 20.26 0.56
C VAL A 273 15.04 19.31 0.40
N ARG A 274 15.77 19.38 -0.72
CA ARG A 274 17.07 18.68 -0.90
C ARG A 274 18.05 19.03 0.21
N GLY A 275 18.07 20.29 0.66
CA GLY A 275 18.84 20.74 1.82
C GLY A 275 18.35 20.12 3.12
N PHE A 276 17.11 20.42 3.54
CA PHE A 276 16.59 20.08 4.87
C PHE A 276 16.53 18.56 5.13
N VAL A 277 16.12 17.76 4.14
CA VAL A 277 15.98 16.30 4.30
C VAL A 277 17.34 15.60 4.33
N ARG A 278 18.35 16.17 3.66
CA ARG A 278 19.70 15.62 3.59
C ARG A 278 20.68 16.26 4.60
N ALA A 279 20.21 17.22 5.41
CA ALA A 279 20.95 17.92 6.47
C ALA A 279 21.41 17.06 7.67
N THR A 280 21.28 15.74 7.58
CA THR A 280 21.72 14.76 8.58
C THR A 280 22.77 13.77 8.02
N GLY A 281 23.14 13.94 6.75
CA GLY A 281 24.33 13.37 6.16
C GLY A 281 24.25 11.88 5.80
N TYR A 282 25.43 11.26 5.79
CA TYR A 282 25.74 9.92 5.27
C TYR A 282 24.98 8.73 5.89
N ARG A 283 24.08 8.98 6.86
CA ARG A 283 23.17 7.98 7.44
C ARG A 283 21.75 8.03 6.87
N SER A 284 21.48 8.95 5.95
CA SER A 284 20.24 9.00 5.18
C SER A 284 20.29 7.97 4.05
N THR A 285 19.27 7.12 3.94
CA THR A 285 19.07 6.23 2.79
C THR A 285 17.71 6.47 2.14
N ASP A 286 17.69 6.50 0.80
CA ASP A 286 16.46 6.39 0.03
C ASP A 286 15.81 5.03 0.36
N ASN A 287 14.56 5.05 0.82
CA ASN A 287 13.83 3.83 1.19
C ASN A 287 12.69 3.52 0.21
N GLN A 288 12.06 4.55 -0.37
CA GLN A 288 10.97 4.37 -1.34
C GLN A 288 10.92 5.53 -2.34
N ALA A 289 10.55 5.23 -3.60
CA ALA A 289 10.21 6.23 -4.61
C ALA A 289 8.91 5.83 -5.33
N ARG A 290 7.97 6.78 -5.48
CA ARG A 290 6.72 6.65 -6.26
C ARG A 290 6.69 7.74 -7.32
N TYR A 291 6.27 7.38 -8.51
CA TYR A 291 6.06 8.26 -9.65
C TYR A 291 4.66 8.04 -10.17
N GLU A 292 3.90 9.11 -10.32
CA GLU A 292 2.48 9.06 -10.69
C GLU A 292 2.21 10.10 -11.76
N VAL A 293 2.02 9.61 -12.99
CA VAL A 293 1.65 10.44 -14.14
C VAL A 293 0.19 10.80 -14.01
N VAL A 294 -0.11 12.10 -14.06
CA VAL A 294 -1.49 12.60 -14.02
C VAL A 294 -2.26 12.06 -15.23
N ALA A 295 -3.55 11.77 -15.05
CA ALA A 295 -4.36 11.17 -16.10
C ALA A 295 -4.29 11.98 -17.41
N ASP A 296 -3.90 11.29 -18.49
CA ASP A 296 -3.74 11.82 -19.85
C ASP A 296 -2.76 12.99 -20.04
N ALA A 297 -1.86 13.21 -19.06
CA ALA A 297 -0.69 14.06 -19.24
C ALA A 297 0.21 13.53 -20.38
N PRO A 298 0.66 14.39 -21.32
CA PRO A 298 1.60 14.00 -22.37
C PRO A 298 2.99 13.69 -21.78
N LEU A 299 3.70 12.73 -22.37
CA LEU A 299 5.11 12.50 -22.05
C LEU A 299 5.96 13.73 -22.41
N PHE A 300 6.95 14.01 -21.56
CA PHE A 300 7.98 15.02 -21.79
C PHE A 300 8.67 14.85 -23.15
N LYS A 301 8.88 15.96 -23.85
CA LYS A 301 9.65 16.04 -25.10
C LYS A 301 10.93 16.84 -24.87
N SER A 302 11.95 16.57 -25.69
CA SER A 302 13.17 17.40 -25.71
C SER A 302 12.80 18.84 -26.10
N GLY A 303 13.17 19.82 -25.27
CA GLY A 303 12.78 21.22 -25.42
C GLY A 303 11.54 21.65 -24.62
N ASP A 304 10.89 20.74 -23.90
CA ASP A 304 9.83 21.13 -22.95
C ASP A 304 10.41 21.89 -21.75
N ASN A 305 9.86 23.07 -21.47
CA ASN A 305 10.13 23.79 -20.22
C ASN A 305 9.22 23.24 -19.10
N VAL A 306 9.80 22.80 -17.99
CA VAL A 306 9.10 22.11 -16.89
C VAL A 306 9.57 22.70 -15.56
N ARG A 307 8.63 23.13 -14.73
CA ARG A 307 8.88 23.67 -13.38
C ARG A 307 8.63 22.58 -12.34
N ALA A 308 9.60 22.36 -11.45
CA ALA A 308 9.41 21.55 -10.25
C ALA A 308 8.83 22.41 -9.11
N VAL A 309 7.82 21.89 -8.41
CA VAL A 309 7.30 22.44 -7.14
C VAL A 309 7.43 21.33 -6.10
N SER A 310 8.01 21.61 -4.93
CA SER A 310 8.32 20.58 -3.91
C SER A 310 7.73 20.95 -2.54
N GLN A 311 7.26 19.96 -1.80
CA GLN A 311 6.84 20.11 -0.39
C GLN A 311 7.25 18.89 0.45
N ILE A 312 7.38 19.09 1.76
CA ILE A 312 7.54 17.98 2.71
C ILE A 312 6.15 17.54 3.15
N ASP A 313 5.78 16.29 2.85
CA ASP A 313 4.49 15.71 3.23
C ASP A 313 4.48 15.31 4.71
N SER A 314 5.58 14.69 5.18
CA SER A 314 5.68 14.22 6.56
C SER A 314 7.12 14.14 7.09
N ILE A 315 7.23 14.27 8.42
CA ILE A 315 8.40 13.97 9.22
C ILE A 315 7.92 13.11 10.38
N ASP A 316 8.27 11.82 10.37
CA ASP A 316 7.86 10.84 11.37
C ASP A 316 9.09 10.24 12.07
N ILE A 317 8.98 9.97 13.38
CA ILE A 317 10.06 9.37 14.17
C ILE A 317 9.65 7.96 14.59
N GLY A 318 10.44 6.96 14.19
CA GLY A 318 10.25 5.55 14.51
C GLY A 318 11.48 4.95 15.20
N PRO A 319 11.43 3.65 15.58
CA PRO A 319 12.50 2.98 16.32
C PRO A 319 13.81 2.83 15.52
N SER A 320 13.76 2.91 14.19
CA SER A 320 14.89 2.84 13.28
C SER A 320 15.50 4.20 12.90
N GLY A 321 14.80 5.31 13.16
CA GLY A 321 15.23 6.63 12.73
C GLY A 321 14.09 7.61 12.44
N LYS A 322 14.45 8.73 11.79
CA LYS A 322 13.53 9.77 11.34
C LYS A 322 13.24 9.56 9.85
N VAL A 323 12.00 9.27 9.52
CA VAL A 323 11.50 9.13 8.14
C VAL A 323 10.99 10.49 7.68
N VAL A 324 11.36 10.89 6.46
CA VAL A 324 10.85 12.11 5.83
C VAL A 324 10.30 11.77 4.46
N GLN A 325 9.07 12.21 4.18
CA GLN A 325 8.43 12.07 2.87
C GLN A 325 8.33 13.44 2.18
N VAL A 326 8.65 13.45 0.90
CA VAL A 326 8.66 14.63 0.03
C VAL A 326 7.81 14.32 -1.19
N SER A 327 6.87 15.22 -1.54
CA SER A 327 6.22 15.22 -2.85
C SER A 327 6.79 16.34 -3.72
N CYS A 328 6.87 16.08 -5.02
CA CYS A 328 7.25 17.05 -6.03
C CYS A 328 6.35 16.94 -7.26
N GLU A 329 5.75 18.05 -7.66
CA GLU A 329 4.91 18.16 -8.84
C GLU A 329 5.71 18.78 -9.99
N LEU A 330 5.72 18.10 -11.13
CA LEU A 330 6.32 18.57 -12.37
C LEU A 330 5.25 19.25 -13.22
N VAL A 331 5.34 20.57 -13.35
CA VAL A 331 4.34 21.45 -13.94
C VAL A 331 4.82 21.96 -15.29
N LYS A 332 3.94 21.93 -16.31
CA LYS A 332 4.15 22.53 -17.63
C LYS A 332 2.94 23.37 -18.00
N GLU A 333 3.16 24.62 -18.41
CA GLU A 333 2.08 25.53 -18.87
C GLU A 333 0.91 25.66 -17.86
N GLY A 334 1.21 25.51 -16.56
CA GLY A 334 0.22 25.54 -15.46
C GLY A 334 -0.43 24.18 -15.12
N ALA A 335 -0.25 23.15 -15.95
CA ALA A 335 -0.77 21.80 -15.70
C ALA A 335 0.27 20.89 -15.01
N VAL A 336 -0.14 20.17 -13.96
CA VAL A 336 0.68 19.11 -13.34
C VAL A 336 0.71 17.90 -14.25
N LEU A 337 1.91 17.42 -14.61
CA LEU A 337 2.11 16.25 -15.48
C LEU A 337 2.45 14.98 -14.68
N VAL A 338 3.29 15.12 -13.65
CA VAL A 338 3.77 14.00 -12.82
C VAL A 338 3.92 14.46 -11.37
N ASN A 339 3.45 13.64 -10.43
CA ASN A 339 3.78 13.75 -9.02
C ASN A 339 4.83 12.68 -8.64
N ILE A 340 5.92 13.09 -7.98
CA ILE A 340 7.03 12.25 -7.54
C ILE A 340 7.06 12.29 -6.01
N VAL A 341 6.83 11.15 -5.36
CA VAL A 341 6.88 11.02 -3.90
C VAL A 341 8.10 10.20 -3.49
N SER A 342 9.06 10.82 -2.81
CA SER A 342 10.29 10.20 -2.31
C SER A 342 10.26 10.07 -0.79
N GLN A 343 10.76 8.95 -0.27
CA GLN A 343 10.86 8.70 1.18
C GLN A 343 12.30 8.37 1.58
N PHE A 344 12.81 9.15 2.53
CA PHE A 344 14.17 9.08 3.05
C PHE A 344 14.16 8.63 4.51
N LEU A 345 15.04 7.71 4.89
CA LEU A 345 15.25 7.28 6.28
C LEU A 345 16.59 7.77 6.80
N ILE A 346 16.54 8.68 7.77
CA ILE A 346 17.70 9.14 8.54
C ILE A 346 17.88 8.18 9.72
N ARG A 347 18.89 7.30 9.66
CA ARG A 347 19.10 6.25 10.68
C ARG A 347 19.68 6.82 11.97
N GLY A 348 19.01 6.57 13.10
CA GLY A 348 19.43 7.06 14.42
C GLY A 348 18.37 6.89 15.51
N ARG A 349 18.60 7.51 16.67
CA ARG A 349 17.60 7.71 17.72
C ARG A 349 17.28 9.20 17.80
N PHE A 350 16.00 9.53 17.90
CA PHE A 350 15.51 10.91 17.88
C PHE A 350 14.36 11.04 18.88
N SER A 351 14.25 12.18 19.56
CA SER A 351 13.12 12.46 20.46
C SER A 351 12.09 13.37 19.82
N THR A 352 10.80 13.08 20.03
CA THR A 352 9.69 13.99 19.70
C THR A 352 9.59 15.20 20.66
N SER A 353 10.45 15.29 21.68
CA SER A 353 10.61 16.50 22.51
C SER A 353 11.57 17.53 21.91
N GLU A 354 12.44 17.11 20.98
CA GLU A 354 13.50 17.93 20.37
C GLU A 354 13.23 18.22 18.89
N HIS A 355 12.28 17.50 18.30
CA HIS A 355 11.93 17.58 16.90
C HIS A 355 10.41 17.51 16.71
N THR A 356 9.85 18.52 16.05
CA THR A 356 8.48 18.50 15.56
C THR A 356 8.30 17.36 14.55
N THR A 357 7.28 16.53 14.76
CA THR A 357 6.80 15.57 13.76
C THR A 357 5.48 16.06 13.17
N PHE A 358 5.27 15.79 11.88
CA PHE A 358 4.00 16.09 11.23
C PHE A 358 3.73 15.13 10.08
N MET A 359 2.47 15.02 9.68
CA MET A 359 2.07 14.36 8.43
C MET A 359 0.89 15.12 7.83
N ARG A 360 0.98 15.47 6.56
CA ARG A 360 -0.14 15.85 5.70
C ARG A 360 -0.32 14.73 4.69
N LYS A 361 -1.49 14.08 4.67
CA LYS A 361 -1.80 12.99 3.74
C LYS A 361 -3.23 13.12 3.21
N GLN A 362 -3.39 13.13 1.90
CA GLN A 362 -4.70 12.88 1.29
C GLN A 362 -5.08 11.41 1.51
N CYS A 363 -6.30 11.17 2.00
CA CYS A 363 -6.81 9.82 2.17
C CYS A 363 -7.29 9.28 0.81
N GLU A 364 -7.30 7.95 0.67
CA GLU A 364 -8.07 7.32 -0.40
C GLU A 364 -9.56 7.67 -0.21
N THR A 365 -10.28 7.98 -1.29
CA THR A 365 -11.71 8.27 -1.23
C THR A 365 -12.48 7.01 -0.87
N PHE A 366 -13.29 7.02 0.18
CA PHE A 366 -14.13 5.88 0.57
C PHE A 366 -15.58 6.08 0.13
N MET A 367 -16.16 5.08 -0.53
CA MET A 367 -17.60 4.97 -0.76
C MET A 367 -18.26 4.28 0.45
N VAL A 368 -19.36 4.85 0.96
CA VAL A 368 -20.24 4.24 1.98
C VAL A 368 -21.66 4.21 1.43
N LYS A 369 -22.30 3.03 1.41
CA LYS A 369 -23.71 2.87 0.99
C LYS A 369 -24.62 2.86 2.23
N LEU A 370 -25.76 3.53 2.16
CA LEU A 370 -26.70 3.67 3.30
C LEU A 370 -28.08 3.02 3.04
N PRO A 371 -28.16 1.70 2.77
CA PRO A 371 -29.41 1.04 2.33
C PRO A 371 -30.50 0.90 3.42
N LEU A 372 -30.23 1.32 4.65
CA LEU A 372 -31.13 1.15 5.80
C LEU A 372 -31.12 2.41 6.67
N ALA A 373 -32.29 2.81 7.18
CA ALA A 373 -32.41 3.97 8.08
C ALA A 373 -31.48 3.86 9.31
N LYS A 374 -31.25 2.64 9.82
CA LYS A 374 -30.29 2.38 10.91
C LYS A 374 -28.85 2.79 10.54
N ALA A 375 -28.43 2.63 9.28
CA ALA A 375 -27.11 3.07 8.82
C ALA A 375 -27.03 4.60 8.78
N VAL A 376 -28.07 5.27 8.29
CA VAL A 376 -28.21 6.73 8.32
C VAL A 376 -28.12 7.25 9.76
N SER A 377 -28.91 6.69 10.69
CA SER A 377 -28.84 7.06 12.11
C SER A 377 -27.47 6.82 12.74
N VAL A 378 -26.78 5.74 12.35
CA VAL A 378 -25.41 5.45 12.84
C VAL A 378 -24.39 6.44 12.27
N LEU A 379 -24.54 6.95 11.05
CA LEU A 379 -23.66 8.02 10.53
C LEU A 379 -23.98 9.37 11.19
N ALA A 380 -25.27 9.74 11.27
CA ALA A 380 -25.71 10.97 11.94
C ALA A 380 -25.33 11.03 13.43
N SER A 381 -25.17 9.88 14.10
CA SER A 381 -24.69 9.83 15.50
C SER A 381 -23.19 10.18 15.68
N LYS A 382 -22.46 10.54 14.62
CA LYS A 382 -21.00 10.76 14.68
C LYS A 382 -20.71 12.24 14.87
N PRO A 383 -20.09 12.68 16.00
CA PRO A 383 -19.84 14.10 16.28
C PRO A 383 -18.77 14.73 15.35
N TRP A 384 -18.22 13.96 14.42
CA TRP A 384 -17.28 14.43 13.39
C TRP A 384 -17.92 14.58 12.01
N PHE A 385 -19.20 14.24 11.84
CA PHE A 385 -19.96 14.35 10.59
C PHE A 385 -21.02 15.44 10.74
N SER A 386 -21.07 16.38 9.80
CA SER A 386 -22.08 17.45 9.77
C SER A 386 -22.65 17.54 8.36
N LEU A 387 -23.96 17.34 8.23
CA LEU A 387 -24.68 17.70 7.00
C LEU A 387 -24.62 19.22 6.78
N ASP A 388 -24.64 19.62 5.51
CA ASP A 388 -24.70 21.03 5.12
C ASP A 388 -26.16 21.53 5.01
N ASN A 389 -27.13 20.61 4.93
CA ASN A 389 -28.57 20.86 5.14
C ASN A 389 -29.22 19.61 5.80
N GLU A 390 -30.08 19.82 6.80
CA GLU A 390 -30.77 18.74 7.53
C GLU A 390 -31.95 18.11 6.75
N ASP A 391 -32.49 18.80 5.74
CA ASP A 391 -33.59 18.28 4.89
C ASP A 391 -33.15 17.18 3.89
N ILE A 392 -31.86 16.81 3.87
CA ILE A 392 -31.31 15.83 2.92
C ILE A 392 -31.58 14.40 3.42
N ASP A 393 -32.47 13.67 2.75
CA ASP A 393 -32.60 12.23 2.98
C ASP A 393 -31.38 11.48 2.44
N LEU A 394 -30.77 10.67 3.31
CA LEU A 394 -29.62 9.82 3.01
C LEU A 394 -29.99 8.34 2.82
N LEU A 395 -31.28 7.98 2.92
CA LEU A 395 -31.72 6.60 2.78
C LEU A 395 -31.50 6.09 1.34
N GLY A 396 -30.70 5.04 1.21
CA GLY A 396 -30.29 4.50 -0.10
C GLY A 396 -29.15 5.27 -0.77
N ALA A 397 -28.63 6.35 -0.18
CA ALA A 397 -27.56 7.14 -0.76
C ALA A 397 -26.21 6.40 -0.78
N GLU A 398 -25.38 6.71 -1.78
CA GLU A 398 -23.97 6.33 -1.85
C GLU A 398 -23.11 7.59 -1.66
N LEU A 399 -22.31 7.59 -0.61
CA LEU A 399 -21.55 8.76 -0.14
C LEU A 399 -20.04 8.55 -0.30
N LEU A 400 -19.39 9.49 -0.98
CA LEU A 400 -17.96 9.51 -1.28
C LEU A 400 -17.24 10.46 -0.31
N PHE A 401 -16.49 9.89 0.63
CA PHE A 401 -15.71 10.60 1.64
C PHE A 401 -14.33 10.97 1.08
N ASN A 402 -14.14 12.24 0.68
CA ASN A 402 -12.87 12.77 0.20
C ASN A 402 -12.19 13.58 1.32
N LEU A 403 -11.25 12.94 2.04
CA LEU A 403 -10.71 13.42 3.31
C LEU A 403 -9.20 13.64 3.28
N GLN A 404 -8.74 14.61 4.04
CA GLN A 404 -7.33 14.85 4.35
C GLN A 404 -7.05 14.55 5.83
N THR A 405 -5.93 13.88 6.11
CA THR A 405 -5.39 13.71 7.46
C THR A 405 -4.24 14.68 7.67
N VAL A 406 -4.26 15.40 8.79
CA VAL A 406 -3.16 16.26 9.25
C VAL A 406 -2.79 15.88 10.70
N ARG A 407 -1.61 15.31 10.89
CA ARG A 407 -1.01 15.04 12.19
C ARG A 407 0.05 16.09 12.51
N HIS A 408 0.08 16.59 13.74
CA HIS A 408 1.14 17.45 14.27
C HIS A 408 1.49 16.99 15.70
N ASN A 409 2.71 16.49 15.87
CA ASN A 409 3.14 15.72 17.03
C ASN A 409 2.14 14.60 17.37
N GLN A 410 1.45 14.67 18.51
CA GLN A 410 0.46 13.66 18.93
C GLN A 410 -0.99 13.99 18.54
N LEU A 411 -1.26 15.21 18.07
CA LEU A 411 -2.60 15.64 17.65
C LEU A 411 -2.85 15.21 16.20
N THR A 412 -3.98 14.55 15.95
CA THR A 412 -4.41 14.14 14.60
C THR A 412 -5.78 14.76 14.29
N SER A 413 -5.80 15.60 13.26
CA SER A 413 -7.00 16.15 12.65
C SER A 413 -7.34 15.39 11.36
N ILE A 414 -8.63 15.18 11.10
CA ILE A 414 -9.13 14.70 9.81
C ILE A 414 -10.26 15.64 9.37
N SER A 415 -10.17 16.13 8.13
CA SER A 415 -11.14 17.07 7.57
C SER A 415 -11.34 16.84 6.09
N GLY A 416 -12.56 17.08 5.60
CA GLY A 416 -12.87 16.99 4.18
C GLY A 416 -14.36 17.09 3.89
N VAL A 417 -14.73 16.74 2.66
CA VAL A 417 -16.10 16.79 2.16
C VAL A 417 -16.64 15.40 1.88
N VAL A 418 -17.95 15.26 2.01
CA VAL A 418 -18.69 14.06 1.63
C VAL A 418 -19.60 14.42 0.45
N LEU A 419 -19.38 13.73 -0.65
CA LEU A 419 -20.07 13.97 -1.92
C LEU A 419 -21.08 12.85 -2.18
N GLN A 420 -22.22 13.16 -2.77
CA GLN A 420 -23.06 12.15 -3.44
C GLN A 420 -22.79 12.21 -4.95
N GLN A 421 -22.74 11.04 -5.58
CA GLN A 421 -22.71 10.96 -7.04
C GLN A 421 -24.14 10.97 -7.60
N SER A 422 -24.42 11.91 -8.48
CA SER A 422 -25.65 12.04 -9.24
C SER A 422 -25.85 10.84 -10.17
N VAL A 423 -27.09 10.59 -10.58
CA VAL A 423 -27.45 9.64 -11.65
C VAL A 423 -26.78 10.00 -12.99
N ARG A 424 -26.22 11.21 -13.13
CA ARG A 424 -25.45 11.71 -14.29
C ARG A 424 -23.93 11.71 -14.08
N GLY A 425 -23.44 11.14 -13.00
CA GLY A 425 -22.02 11.13 -12.63
C GLY A 425 -21.51 12.39 -11.92
N ASP A 426 -22.23 13.52 -11.99
CA ASP A 426 -21.91 14.77 -11.29
C ASP A 426 -21.78 14.56 -9.76
N THR A 427 -20.74 15.07 -9.11
CA THR A 427 -20.58 14.96 -7.64
C THR A 427 -21.07 16.21 -6.92
N ILE A 428 -22.04 16.08 -6.02
CA ILE A 428 -22.63 17.17 -5.22
C ILE A 428 -22.14 17.05 -3.77
N PRO A 429 -21.56 18.11 -3.16
CA PRO A 429 -21.25 18.11 -1.72
C PRO A 429 -22.53 18.19 -0.88
N LEU A 430 -22.64 17.33 0.13
CA LEU A 430 -23.80 17.28 1.04
C LEU A 430 -23.45 17.46 2.52
N ALA A 431 -22.21 17.18 2.89
CA ALA A 431 -21.75 17.20 4.27
C ALA A 431 -20.25 17.46 4.35
N SER A 432 -19.79 17.92 5.52
CA SER A 432 -18.38 17.99 5.87
C SER A 432 -18.00 17.06 7.03
N VAL A 433 -16.77 16.57 7.01
CA VAL A 433 -16.15 15.82 8.12
C VAL A 433 -15.15 16.74 8.81
N ARG A 434 -15.19 16.77 10.15
CA ARG A 434 -14.24 17.49 11.00
C ARG A 434 -13.99 16.71 12.29
N TYR A 435 -12.78 16.19 12.44
CA TYR A 435 -12.29 15.55 13.66
C TYR A 435 -10.96 16.18 14.08
N SER A 436 -10.74 16.31 15.39
CA SER A 436 -9.43 16.61 15.98
C SER A 436 -9.31 15.89 17.33
N GLY A 437 -8.17 15.25 17.59
CA GLY A 437 -7.93 14.54 18.85
C GLY A 437 -6.56 13.86 18.93
N VAL A 438 -6.18 13.45 20.14
CA VAL A 438 -4.96 12.67 20.38
C VAL A 438 -5.29 11.18 20.26
N THR A 439 -4.69 10.50 19.28
CA THR A 439 -4.99 9.10 18.96
C THR A 439 -3.77 8.21 19.17
N ARG A 440 -3.89 7.20 20.04
CA ARG A 440 -2.84 6.18 20.30
C ARG A 440 -2.88 4.97 19.33
N GLY A 441 -3.63 5.10 18.25
CA GLY A 441 -3.92 4.07 17.24
C GLY A 441 -4.74 4.69 16.11
N ASP A 442 -5.49 3.88 15.37
CA ASP A 442 -6.29 4.36 14.24
C ASP A 442 -7.34 5.41 14.65
N ASN A 443 -7.50 6.42 13.79
CA ASN A 443 -8.45 7.50 13.98
C ASN A 443 -9.90 6.98 13.88
N PRO A 444 -10.85 7.43 14.73
CA PRO A 444 -12.24 6.96 14.70
C PRO A 444 -12.98 7.21 13.38
N VAL A 445 -12.57 8.20 12.58
CA VAL A 445 -13.10 8.41 11.21
C VAL A 445 -12.64 7.30 10.28
N MET A 446 -11.33 7.04 10.22
CA MET A 446 -10.76 5.99 9.37
C MET A 446 -11.21 4.60 9.83
N SER A 447 -11.34 4.36 11.14
CA SER A 447 -11.90 3.13 11.71
C SER A 447 -13.42 3.00 11.52
N TYR A 448 -14.13 4.04 11.07
CA TYR A 448 -15.50 3.90 10.59
C TYR A 448 -15.50 3.52 9.10
N LEU A 449 -14.75 4.27 8.29
CA LEU A 449 -14.67 4.05 6.84
C LEU A 449 -14.11 2.67 6.47
N SER A 450 -13.13 2.14 7.21
CA SER A 450 -12.58 0.80 6.99
C SER A 450 -13.50 -0.36 7.39
N ARG A 451 -14.63 -0.08 8.08
CA ARG A 451 -15.62 -1.08 8.51
C ARG A 451 -16.94 -1.01 7.75
N TRP A 452 -17.31 0.18 7.29
CA TRP A 452 -18.63 0.46 6.68
C TRP A 452 -18.54 1.02 5.26
N GLY A 453 -17.35 1.35 4.78
CA GLY A 453 -17.09 1.77 3.42
C GLY A 453 -16.04 0.91 2.72
N GLN A 454 -15.84 1.20 1.44
CA GLN A 454 -14.83 0.58 0.58
C GLN A 454 -14.04 1.68 -0.15
N PRO A 455 -12.74 1.53 -0.39
CA PRO A 455 -12.01 2.47 -1.25
C PRO A 455 -12.65 2.52 -2.64
N LEU A 456 -12.94 3.73 -3.13
CA LEU A 456 -13.53 3.97 -4.45
C LEU A 456 -12.65 3.41 -5.58
N ARG A 457 -11.34 3.36 -5.34
CA ARG A 457 -10.31 2.75 -6.18
C ARG A 457 -9.61 1.66 -5.39
N ALA A 458 -9.83 0.40 -5.76
CA ALA A 458 -9.24 -0.76 -5.10
C ALA A 458 -8.68 -1.74 -6.15
N VAL A 459 -7.52 -2.32 -5.87
CA VAL A 459 -6.89 -3.31 -6.76
C VAL A 459 -7.68 -4.63 -6.70
N GLN A 460 -8.37 -4.95 -7.79
CA GLN A 460 -9.06 -6.22 -7.98
C GLN A 460 -8.03 -7.29 -8.31
N MET A 461 -7.64 -8.08 -7.29
CA MET A 461 -6.64 -9.13 -7.43
C MET A 461 -7.13 -10.25 -8.36
N LEU A 462 -6.23 -10.77 -9.19
CA LEU A 462 -6.51 -11.96 -10.02
C LEU A 462 -6.59 -13.20 -9.11
N GLU A 463 -7.44 -14.16 -9.49
CA GLU A 463 -7.52 -15.48 -8.83
C GLU A 463 -6.15 -16.18 -8.73
N ARG A 464 -5.29 -15.95 -9.73
CA ARG A 464 -3.90 -16.41 -9.77
C ARG A 464 -3.04 -15.33 -10.44
N PRO A 465 -1.93 -14.87 -9.81
CA PRO A 465 -0.97 -14.00 -10.47
C PRO A 465 -0.41 -14.63 -11.75
N VAL A 466 -0.31 -13.84 -12.82
CA VAL A 466 0.23 -14.27 -14.11
C VAL A 466 1.66 -13.77 -14.25
N THR A 467 2.63 -14.68 -14.22
CA THR A 467 4.04 -14.35 -14.47
C THR A 467 4.22 -13.85 -15.90
N ILE A 468 4.84 -12.68 -16.07
CA ILE A 468 5.23 -12.13 -17.37
C ILE A 468 6.64 -12.65 -17.67
N PRO A 469 6.87 -13.35 -18.81
CA PRO A 469 8.19 -13.86 -19.15
C PRO A 469 9.23 -12.74 -19.26
N CYS A 470 10.22 -12.75 -18.37
CA CYS A 470 11.32 -11.79 -18.34
C CYS A 470 12.63 -12.55 -18.15
N ASN A 471 13.50 -12.49 -19.16
CA ASN A 471 14.84 -13.09 -19.13
C ASN A 471 15.95 -12.02 -19.04
N GLU A 472 15.59 -10.75 -18.80
CA GLU A 472 16.55 -9.65 -18.74
C GLU A 472 17.44 -9.80 -17.51
N LYS A 473 18.74 -9.55 -17.69
CA LYS A 473 19.74 -9.47 -16.63
C LYS A 473 20.51 -8.18 -16.79
N VAL A 474 20.56 -7.37 -15.73
CA VAL A 474 21.25 -6.08 -15.75
C VAL A 474 22.48 -6.18 -14.86
N THR A 475 23.66 -6.14 -15.46
CA THR A 475 24.92 -5.99 -14.72
C THR A 475 25.06 -4.52 -14.32
N VAL A 476 25.27 -4.26 -13.04
CA VAL A 476 25.47 -2.89 -12.53
C VAL A 476 26.83 -2.37 -13.00
N PRO A 477 26.93 -1.13 -13.54
CA PRO A 477 28.18 -0.56 -13.99
C PRO A 477 29.28 -0.60 -12.93
N VAL A 478 30.52 -0.86 -13.36
CA VAL A 478 31.71 -0.89 -12.47
C VAL A 478 32.09 0.49 -11.89
N SER A 479 31.38 1.56 -12.26
CA SER A 479 31.55 2.90 -11.71
C SER A 479 30.24 3.69 -11.75
N ASN A 480 29.84 4.26 -10.62
CA ASN A 480 28.62 5.05 -10.49
C ASN A 480 28.77 6.51 -10.99
N VAL A 481 29.99 6.92 -11.39
CA VAL A 481 30.31 8.31 -11.79
C VAL A 481 29.45 8.81 -12.97
N LEU A 482 29.12 7.93 -13.92
CA LEU A 482 28.27 8.32 -15.06
C LEU A 482 26.83 8.63 -14.62
N TYR A 483 26.24 7.80 -13.74
CA TYR A 483 24.90 8.05 -13.22
C TYR A 483 24.87 9.26 -12.27
N SER A 484 25.90 9.42 -11.44
CA SER A 484 26.09 10.59 -10.57
C SER A 484 26.08 11.89 -11.37
N ARG A 485 26.86 11.97 -12.46
CA ARG A 485 26.87 13.13 -13.37
C ARG A 485 25.54 13.37 -14.08
N ALA A 486 24.86 12.30 -14.52
CA ALA A 486 23.60 12.41 -15.27
C ALA A 486 22.37 12.75 -14.39
N SER A 487 22.39 12.39 -13.11
CA SER A 487 21.32 12.66 -12.14
C SER A 487 21.54 13.93 -11.30
N GLY A 488 22.78 14.46 -11.30
CA GLY A 488 23.22 15.46 -10.33
C GLY A 488 23.41 14.91 -8.91
N ASP A 489 23.26 13.60 -8.69
CA ASP A 489 23.48 13.01 -7.38
C ASP A 489 24.95 12.66 -7.13
N SER A 490 25.69 13.68 -6.71
CA SER A 490 27.11 13.66 -6.35
C SER A 490 27.42 13.00 -5.00
N ASN A 491 26.48 12.28 -4.38
CA ASN A 491 26.65 11.68 -3.04
C ASN A 491 27.92 10.80 -2.97
N PRO A 492 28.93 11.13 -2.14
CA PRO A 492 30.22 10.45 -2.15
C PRO A 492 30.16 8.96 -1.78
N ILE A 493 29.12 8.50 -1.07
CA ILE A 493 28.96 7.08 -0.74
C ILE A 493 28.86 6.16 -1.99
N HIS A 494 28.56 6.72 -3.16
CA HIS A 494 28.49 6.00 -4.43
C HIS A 494 29.81 6.04 -5.23
N THR A 495 30.74 6.94 -4.91
CA THR A 495 31.92 7.24 -5.76
C THR A 495 33.25 7.21 -5.03
N ASP A 496 33.26 7.43 -3.71
CA ASP A 496 34.45 7.52 -2.86
C ASP A 496 34.44 6.39 -1.80
N PRO A 497 35.42 5.46 -1.84
CA PRO A 497 35.52 4.37 -0.87
C PRO A 497 35.70 4.81 0.59
N MET A 498 36.32 5.97 0.85
CA MET A 498 36.54 6.48 2.21
C MET A 498 35.22 6.99 2.81
N PHE A 499 34.39 7.66 2.01
CA PHE A 499 33.04 8.05 2.46
C PHE A 499 32.12 6.84 2.64
N ALA A 500 32.21 5.83 1.77
CA ALA A 500 31.47 4.58 1.94
C ALA A 500 31.88 3.83 3.23
N ALA A 501 33.18 3.72 3.51
CA ALA A 501 33.70 3.13 4.74
C ALA A 501 33.31 3.92 5.99
N TYR A 502 33.42 5.26 5.95
CA TYR A 502 32.97 6.15 7.04
C TYR A 502 31.46 6.06 7.31
N ALA A 503 30.67 5.69 6.29
CA ALA A 503 29.25 5.39 6.42
C ALA A 503 28.92 3.99 6.93
N GLY A 504 29.91 3.09 7.05
CA GLY A 504 29.70 1.69 7.43
C GLY A 504 29.04 0.85 6.33
N LEU A 505 29.25 1.23 5.06
CA LEU A 505 28.73 0.52 3.89
C LEU A 505 29.73 -0.55 3.42
N PRO A 506 29.29 -1.62 2.74
CA PRO A 506 30.18 -2.70 2.27
C PRO A 506 31.09 -2.29 1.09
N GLY A 507 30.96 -1.07 0.59
CA GLY A 507 31.67 -0.53 -0.57
C GLY A 507 30.91 0.65 -1.17
N THR A 508 31.38 1.16 -2.31
CA THR A 508 30.73 2.23 -3.08
C THR A 508 29.45 1.74 -3.77
N ILE A 509 28.39 1.56 -2.99
CA ILE A 509 27.09 1.05 -3.44
C ILE A 509 26.55 1.83 -4.64
N ALA A 510 25.84 1.16 -5.54
CA ALA A 510 25.16 1.81 -6.64
C ALA A 510 23.96 2.64 -6.16
N HIS A 511 23.64 3.73 -6.87
CA HIS A 511 22.46 4.54 -6.57
C HIS A 511 21.18 3.69 -6.62
N GLY A 512 20.32 3.79 -5.59
CA GLY A 512 18.99 3.15 -5.61
C GLY A 512 18.17 3.62 -6.81
N MET A 513 18.29 4.91 -7.15
CA MET A 513 17.63 5.52 -8.31
C MET A 513 18.13 4.99 -9.67
N PHE A 514 19.37 4.49 -9.77
CA PHE A 514 19.82 3.74 -10.94
C PHE A 514 19.10 2.38 -11.04
N CYS A 515 19.03 1.63 -9.94
CA CYS A 515 18.34 0.34 -9.89
C CYS A 515 16.83 0.51 -10.20
N SER A 516 16.23 1.62 -9.74
CA SER A 516 14.88 2.03 -10.12
C SER A 516 14.76 2.32 -11.61
N ALA A 517 15.63 3.15 -12.21
CA ALA A 517 15.59 3.44 -13.64
C ALA A 517 15.69 2.16 -14.51
N GLN A 518 16.55 1.22 -14.14
CA GLN A 518 16.66 -0.09 -14.78
C GLN A 518 15.37 -0.93 -14.62
N THR A 519 14.81 -0.98 -13.41
CA THR A 519 13.53 -1.66 -13.13
C THR A 519 12.40 -1.11 -14.00
N ARG A 520 12.27 0.22 -14.10
CA ARG A 520 11.28 0.88 -14.97
C ARG A 520 11.49 0.51 -16.44
N TYR A 521 12.73 0.49 -16.93
CA TYR A 521 13.06 0.10 -18.31
C TYR A 521 12.66 -1.37 -18.61
N VAL A 522 12.95 -2.30 -17.71
CA VAL A 522 12.54 -3.71 -17.85
C VAL A 522 11.02 -3.85 -17.90
N VAL A 523 10.30 -3.17 -17.00
CA VAL A 523 8.83 -3.17 -16.99
C VAL A 523 8.25 -2.56 -18.28
N GLU A 524 8.84 -1.46 -18.77
CA GLU A 524 8.41 -0.83 -20.03
C GLU A 524 8.57 -1.80 -21.23
N ARG A 525 9.72 -2.47 -21.31
CA ARG A 525 10.03 -3.41 -22.39
C ARG A 525 9.18 -4.67 -22.37
N TYR A 526 9.03 -5.30 -21.21
CA TYR A 526 8.42 -6.64 -21.09
C TYR A 526 6.92 -6.62 -20.71
N ALA A 527 6.44 -5.62 -19.96
CA ALA A 527 5.05 -5.55 -19.51
C ALA A 527 4.22 -4.44 -20.19
N ALA A 528 4.86 -3.37 -20.67
CA ALA A 528 4.21 -2.30 -21.46
C ALA A 528 4.41 -2.44 -22.99
N GLU A 529 5.04 -3.51 -23.46
CA GLU A 529 5.33 -3.79 -24.88
C GLU A 529 6.18 -2.69 -25.56
N GLY A 530 7.13 -2.09 -24.82
CA GLY A 530 8.01 -1.03 -25.31
C GLY A 530 7.34 0.34 -25.47
N ARG A 531 6.21 0.58 -24.78
CA ARG A 531 5.44 1.84 -24.89
C ARG A 531 5.39 2.58 -23.56
N ALA A 532 6.33 3.50 -23.36
CA ALA A 532 6.43 4.38 -22.18
C ALA A 532 5.09 5.01 -21.74
N GLN A 533 4.24 5.39 -22.71
CA GLN A 533 2.94 6.05 -22.50
C GLN A 533 1.94 5.21 -21.69
N ARG A 534 2.17 3.90 -21.58
CA ARG A 534 1.27 3.00 -20.86
C ARG A 534 1.56 2.93 -19.37
N ILE A 535 2.76 3.26 -18.91
CA ILE A 535 3.08 3.27 -17.47
C ILE A 535 2.48 4.55 -16.87
N THR A 536 1.51 4.40 -15.95
CA THR A 536 0.82 5.54 -15.31
C THR A 536 1.25 5.75 -13.87
N ASN A 537 1.43 4.67 -13.10
CA ASN A 537 1.98 4.73 -11.74
C ASN A 537 3.14 3.73 -11.64
N TYR A 538 4.24 4.13 -11.03
CA TYR A 538 5.44 3.33 -10.85
C TYR A 538 6.01 3.59 -9.44
N LYS A 539 5.90 2.59 -8.56
CA LYS A 539 6.30 2.64 -7.16
C LYS A 539 7.35 1.55 -6.88
N VAL A 540 8.43 1.91 -6.20
CA VAL A 540 9.48 0.97 -5.76
C VAL A 540 9.94 1.25 -4.33
N SER A 541 10.31 0.18 -3.62
CA SER A 541 10.95 0.19 -2.31
C SER A 541 12.35 -0.38 -2.42
N PHE A 542 13.33 0.26 -1.78
CA PHE A 542 14.71 -0.19 -1.75
C PHE A 542 14.93 -1.09 -0.52
N VAL A 543 15.11 -2.38 -0.75
CA VAL A 543 15.13 -3.44 0.28
C VAL A 543 16.56 -3.84 0.66
N GLY A 544 17.49 -3.81 -0.30
CA GLY A 544 18.87 -4.26 -0.14
C GLY A 544 19.86 -3.46 -0.98
N MET A 545 21.12 -3.45 -0.56
CA MET A 545 22.18 -2.67 -1.21
C MET A 545 22.83 -3.44 -2.36
N VAL A 546 23.10 -2.74 -3.46
CA VAL A 546 23.68 -3.27 -4.69
C VAL A 546 25.09 -2.67 -4.87
N LEU A 547 26.06 -3.49 -5.26
CA LEU A 547 27.44 -3.08 -5.53
C LEU A 547 27.72 -2.99 -7.04
N PRO A 548 28.70 -2.16 -7.46
CA PRO A 548 29.24 -2.17 -8.83
C PRO A 548 29.65 -3.58 -9.26
N GLY A 549 29.17 -4.04 -10.41
CA GLY A 549 29.39 -5.40 -10.93
C GLY A 549 28.36 -6.45 -10.49
N ASP A 550 27.46 -6.17 -9.53
CA ASP A 550 26.35 -7.07 -9.21
C ASP A 550 25.47 -7.33 -10.45
N VAL A 551 24.98 -8.56 -10.61
CA VAL A 551 24.01 -8.91 -11.67
C VAL A 551 22.61 -8.99 -11.09
N LEU A 552 21.69 -8.20 -11.63
CA LEU A 552 20.29 -8.12 -11.22
C LEU A 552 19.38 -8.95 -12.12
N VAL A 553 18.47 -9.71 -11.50
CA VAL A 553 17.43 -10.53 -12.14
C VAL A 553 16.05 -10.02 -11.75
N PHE A 554 15.14 -9.93 -12.72
CA PHE A 554 13.83 -9.30 -12.57
C PHE A 554 12.70 -10.34 -12.68
N SER A 555 11.84 -10.40 -11.68
CA SER A 555 10.59 -11.15 -11.68
C SER A 555 9.41 -10.19 -11.89
N LEU A 556 8.57 -10.46 -12.89
CA LEU A 556 7.41 -9.66 -13.24
C LEU A 556 6.13 -10.48 -13.10
N GLN A 557 5.15 -10.00 -12.34
CA GLN A 557 3.86 -10.67 -12.15
C GLN A 557 2.70 -9.69 -12.32
N HIS A 558 1.77 -9.99 -13.22
CA HIS A 558 0.46 -9.33 -13.26
C HIS A 558 -0.39 -9.87 -12.12
N ILE A 559 -0.72 -9.04 -11.13
CA ILE A 559 -1.35 -9.48 -9.86
C ILE A 559 -2.82 -9.07 -9.73
N GLY A 560 -3.26 -8.05 -10.45
CA GLY A 560 -4.61 -7.49 -10.33
C GLY A 560 -4.86 -6.36 -11.32
N MET A 561 -6.07 -5.82 -11.28
CA MET A 561 -6.53 -4.70 -12.10
C MET A 561 -6.92 -3.51 -11.21
N LEU A 562 -6.75 -2.29 -11.72
CA LEU A 562 -7.18 -1.05 -11.07
C LEU A 562 -7.70 -0.09 -12.14
N ASP A 563 -9.00 0.18 -12.17
CA ASP A 563 -9.66 1.07 -13.15
C ASP A 563 -9.20 0.82 -14.61
N GLY A 564 -9.16 -0.45 -15.04
CA GLY A 564 -8.72 -0.85 -16.38
C GLY A 564 -7.21 -0.83 -16.61
N LEU A 565 -6.41 -0.46 -15.61
CA LEU A 565 -4.95 -0.59 -15.59
C LEU A 565 -4.54 -1.97 -15.06
N LYS A 566 -3.54 -2.60 -15.68
CA LYS A 566 -2.89 -3.81 -15.18
C LYS A 566 -1.94 -3.44 -14.04
N VAL A 567 -2.06 -4.09 -12.88
CA VAL A 567 -1.15 -3.92 -11.74
C VAL A 567 -0.07 -4.99 -11.80
N ILE A 568 1.17 -4.56 -12.05
CA ILE A 568 2.34 -5.42 -12.17
C ILE A 568 3.19 -5.31 -10.90
N ARG A 569 3.32 -6.42 -10.17
CA ARG A 569 4.31 -6.56 -9.11
C ARG A 569 5.67 -6.88 -9.72
N VAL A 570 6.70 -6.27 -9.17
CA VAL A 570 8.10 -6.41 -9.59
C VAL A 570 8.94 -6.82 -8.38
N GLU A 571 9.79 -7.83 -8.54
CA GLU A 571 10.79 -8.21 -7.54
C GLU A 571 12.16 -8.34 -8.22
N VAL A 572 13.18 -7.70 -7.65
CA VAL A 572 14.55 -7.69 -8.19
C VAL A 572 15.49 -8.32 -7.18
N ARG A 573 16.27 -9.29 -7.64
CA ARG A 573 17.24 -10.04 -6.84
C ARG A 573 18.64 -10.00 -7.43
N LYS A 574 19.64 -10.19 -6.57
CA LYS A 574 21.01 -10.49 -7.02
C LYS A 574 21.09 -11.89 -7.62
N GLN A 575 22.00 -12.08 -8.58
CA GLN A 575 22.33 -13.40 -9.16
C GLN A 575 23.60 -14.01 -8.54
N ASP A 576 23.67 -13.99 -7.22
CA ASP A 576 24.78 -14.51 -6.41
C ASP A 576 24.33 -15.70 -5.53
N MET A 577 25.14 -16.04 -4.51
CA MET A 577 24.86 -17.14 -3.59
C MET A 577 23.85 -16.81 -2.48
N SER A 578 23.48 -15.53 -2.26
CA SER A 578 22.43 -15.17 -1.29
C SER A 578 21.07 -15.05 -1.97
N GLY A 579 21.03 -14.60 -3.23
CA GLY A 579 19.79 -14.36 -3.96
C GLY A 579 18.95 -13.24 -3.35
N ASP A 580 19.60 -12.31 -2.65
CA ASP A 580 18.95 -11.27 -1.85
C ASP A 580 18.00 -10.40 -2.69
N LYS A 581 16.84 -10.08 -2.11
CA LYS A 581 15.91 -9.11 -2.68
C LYS A 581 16.43 -7.69 -2.43
N VAL A 582 16.73 -6.96 -3.50
CA VAL A 582 17.31 -5.62 -3.43
C VAL A 582 16.28 -4.52 -3.69
N LEU A 583 15.27 -4.81 -4.52
CA LEU A 583 14.17 -3.89 -4.83
C LEU A 583 12.88 -4.68 -4.99
N GLU A 584 11.78 -4.09 -4.54
CA GLU A 584 10.41 -4.53 -4.85
C GLU A 584 9.60 -3.34 -5.39
N GLY A 585 8.56 -3.61 -6.18
CA GLY A 585 7.77 -2.56 -6.80
C GLY A 585 6.39 -2.98 -7.26
N GLU A 586 5.60 -1.97 -7.58
CA GLU A 586 4.24 -2.07 -8.09
C GLU A 586 4.05 -1.01 -9.18
N VAL A 587 3.57 -1.43 -10.36
CA VAL A 587 3.49 -0.59 -11.55
C VAL A 587 2.13 -0.75 -12.21
N CYS A 588 1.39 0.34 -12.37
CA CYS A 588 0.13 0.37 -13.09
C CYS A 588 0.39 0.67 -14.56
N ILE A 589 -0.14 -0.18 -15.45
CA ILE A 589 0.09 -0.12 -16.90
C ILE A 589 -1.26 -0.16 -17.64
N ARG A 590 -1.53 0.85 -18.48
CA ARG A 590 -2.69 0.89 -19.38
C ARG A 590 -2.75 -0.38 -20.23
N GLN A 591 -3.95 -0.90 -20.45
CA GLN A 591 -4.18 -1.93 -21.46
C GLN A 591 -3.91 -1.39 -22.87
N PRO A 592 -3.80 -2.25 -23.90
CA PRO A 592 -3.84 -1.80 -25.29
C PRO A 592 -5.16 -1.04 -25.57
N PRO A 593 -5.19 -0.11 -26.54
CA PRO A 593 -6.41 0.61 -26.91
C PRO A 593 -7.56 -0.36 -27.21
N THR A 594 -8.60 -0.28 -26.39
CA THR A 594 -9.67 -1.29 -26.34
C THR A 594 -10.96 -0.73 -26.93
N ALA A 595 -11.69 -1.58 -27.66
CA ALA A 595 -13.03 -1.28 -28.16
C ALA A 595 -14.00 -2.40 -27.77
N VAL A 596 -15.13 -2.03 -27.17
CA VAL A 596 -16.19 -2.94 -26.72
C VAL A 596 -17.34 -2.88 -27.73
N VAL A 597 -17.74 -4.03 -28.27
CA VAL A 597 -18.77 -4.12 -29.31
C VAL A 597 -19.94 -4.99 -28.86
N PHE A 598 -21.14 -4.40 -28.85
CA PHE A 598 -22.38 -5.04 -28.42
C PHE A 598 -23.13 -5.64 -29.62
N THR A 599 -23.79 -6.77 -29.44
CA THR A 599 -24.33 -7.60 -30.52
C THR A 599 -25.72 -7.15 -30.98
N GLY A 600 -26.12 -7.65 -32.16
CA GLY A 600 -27.46 -7.41 -32.70
C GLY A 600 -28.41 -8.57 -32.38
N GLN A 601 -29.71 -8.33 -32.55
CA GLN A 601 -30.71 -9.41 -32.51
C GLN A 601 -30.34 -10.52 -33.53
N GLY A 602 -30.40 -11.77 -33.09
CA GLY A 602 -29.99 -12.96 -33.85
C GLY A 602 -29.06 -13.89 -33.07
N SER A 603 -28.44 -13.40 -32.00
CA SER A 603 -27.57 -14.15 -31.07
C SER A 603 -28.34 -14.82 -29.91
N GLN A 604 -29.62 -14.53 -29.71
CA GLN A 604 -30.34 -14.98 -28.52
C GLN A 604 -30.55 -16.50 -28.45
N GLU A 605 -30.22 -17.09 -27.30
CA GLU A 605 -30.33 -18.52 -27.03
C GLU A 605 -30.91 -18.80 -25.63
N LYS A 606 -31.50 -19.99 -25.46
CA LYS A 606 -32.09 -20.40 -24.19
C LYS A 606 -31.02 -20.48 -23.10
N SER A 607 -31.32 -19.93 -21.92
CA SER A 607 -30.43 -19.79 -20.77
C SER A 607 -29.23 -18.84 -20.94
N MET A 608 -29.17 -18.01 -21.99
CA MET A 608 -28.07 -17.05 -22.15
C MET A 608 -27.86 -16.15 -20.92
N GLY A 609 -26.62 -16.06 -20.45
CA GLY A 609 -26.24 -15.25 -19.28
C GLY A 609 -26.68 -15.80 -17.92
N MET A 610 -27.34 -16.97 -17.84
CA MET A 610 -27.81 -17.52 -16.56
C MET A 610 -26.67 -18.08 -15.69
N ASP A 611 -25.64 -18.66 -16.28
CA ASP A 611 -24.43 -19.10 -15.55
C ASP A 611 -23.78 -17.92 -14.80
N LEU A 612 -23.83 -16.72 -15.40
CA LEU A 612 -23.31 -15.49 -14.80
C LEU A 612 -24.24 -14.96 -13.69
N TYR A 613 -25.56 -15.08 -13.85
CA TYR A 613 -26.55 -14.78 -12.79
C TYR A 613 -26.33 -15.62 -11.52
N GLU A 614 -25.96 -16.90 -11.69
CA GLU A 614 -25.70 -17.78 -10.55
C GLU A 614 -24.47 -17.35 -9.77
N TRP A 615 -23.34 -17.04 -10.44
CA TRP A 615 -22.07 -16.78 -9.76
C TRP A 615 -21.78 -15.30 -9.44
N SER A 616 -22.19 -14.36 -10.30
CA SER A 616 -21.91 -12.93 -10.11
C SER A 616 -23.07 -12.21 -9.42
N PRO A 617 -22.85 -11.58 -8.24
CA PRO A 617 -23.84 -10.71 -7.62
C PRO A 617 -24.24 -9.53 -8.52
N VAL A 618 -23.28 -8.92 -9.22
CA VAL A 618 -23.52 -7.75 -10.08
C VAL A 618 -24.43 -8.10 -11.26
N ALA A 619 -24.21 -9.25 -11.89
CA ALA A 619 -25.10 -9.73 -12.96
C ALA A 619 -26.49 -10.10 -12.42
N ARG A 620 -26.56 -10.67 -11.22
CA ARG A 620 -27.81 -11.03 -10.55
C ARG A 620 -28.66 -9.80 -10.23
N ASP A 621 -28.06 -8.76 -9.64
CA ASP A 621 -28.73 -7.51 -9.31
C ASP A 621 -29.32 -6.82 -10.56
N ILE A 622 -28.59 -6.85 -11.69
CA ILE A 622 -29.09 -6.36 -12.98
C ILE A 622 -30.31 -7.17 -13.46
N TRP A 623 -30.22 -8.50 -13.48
CA TRP A 623 -31.32 -9.37 -13.91
C TRP A 623 -32.54 -9.32 -12.99
N ASP A 624 -32.35 -9.25 -11.67
CA ASP A 624 -33.44 -9.13 -10.70
C ASP A 624 -34.10 -7.74 -10.80
N CYS A 625 -33.34 -6.69 -11.11
CA CYS A 625 -33.90 -5.37 -11.49
C CYS A 625 -34.72 -5.46 -12.79
N CYS A 626 -34.20 -6.10 -13.84
CA CYS A 626 -34.94 -6.36 -15.08
C CYS A 626 -36.26 -7.13 -14.83
N ASP A 627 -36.22 -8.17 -13.99
CA ASP A 627 -37.40 -8.96 -13.63
C ASP A 627 -38.42 -8.13 -12.84
N ASN A 628 -37.99 -7.38 -11.82
CA ASN A 628 -38.89 -6.50 -11.06
C ASN A 628 -39.54 -5.43 -11.94
N TYR A 629 -38.80 -4.88 -12.91
CA TYR A 629 -39.34 -3.96 -13.91
C TYR A 629 -40.38 -4.65 -14.80
N PHE A 630 -40.04 -5.78 -15.43
CA PHE A 630 -40.95 -6.50 -16.32
C PHE A 630 -42.20 -7.05 -15.59
N GLU A 631 -42.05 -7.53 -14.36
CA GLU A 631 -43.18 -8.06 -13.58
C GLU A 631 -44.10 -6.93 -13.10
N SER A 632 -43.57 -5.73 -12.82
CA SER A 632 -44.37 -4.57 -12.42
C SER A 632 -45.05 -3.86 -13.60
N GLN A 633 -44.41 -3.77 -14.77
CA GLN A 633 -44.94 -3.05 -15.93
C GLN A 633 -45.73 -3.92 -16.92
N PHE A 634 -45.33 -5.18 -17.11
CA PHE A 634 -45.86 -6.07 -18.15
C PHE A 634 -46.37 -7.41 -17.61
N GLY A 635 -46.16 -7.72 -16.33
CA GLY A 635 -46.71 -8.92 -15.68
C GLY A 635 -46.06 -10.22 -16.13
N VAL A 636 -44.82 -10.17 -16.62
CA VAL A 636 -43.99 -11.32 -17.01
C VAL A 636 -42.62 -11.22 -16.35
N ARG A 637 -41.91 -12.34 -16.20
CA ARG A 637 -40.49 -12.34 -15.79
C ARG A 637 -39.60 -12.61 -17.00
N LEU A 638 -38.64 -11.74 -17.23
CA LEU A 638 -37.74 -11.83 -18.38
C LEU A 638 -36.75 -12.99 -18.22
N SER A 639 -36.25 -13.21 -17.00
CA SER A 639 -35.36 -14.34 -16.69
C SER A 639 -36.04 -15.69 -16.93
N ALA A 640 -37.33 -15.82 -16.63
CA ALA A 640 -38.11 -17.03 -16.88
C ALA A 640 -38.26 -17.31 -18.38
N ILE A 641 -38.55 -16.28 -19.20
CA ILE A 641 -38.59 -16.42 -20.67
C ILE A 641 -37.24 -16.89 -21.22
N VAL A 642 -36.12 -16.38 -20.68
CA VAL A 642 -34.77 -16.82 -21.08
C VAL A 642 -34.48 -18.27 -20.64
N ARG A 643 -34.76 -18.63 -19.38
CA ARG A 643 -34.48 -19.96 -18.80
C ARG A 643 -35.33 -21.07 -19.40
N GLU A 644 -36.60 -20.80 -19.71
CA GLU A 644 -37.56 -21.82 -20.11
C GLU A 644 -37.86 -21.81 -21.61
N ASN A 645 -37.79 -20.65 -22.27
CA ASN A 645 -38.32 -20.39 -23.61
C ASN A 645 -39.74 -20.98 -23.82
N PRO A 646 -40.75 -20.54 -23.04
CA PRO A 646 -42.11 -21.04 -23.16
C PRO A 646 -42.74 -20.64 -24.51
N SER A 647 -43.57 -21.50 -25.08
CA SER A 647 -44.34 -21.20 -26.31
C SER A 647 -45.43 -20.16 -26.10
N GLU A 648 -45.92 -20.02 -24.87
CA GLU A 648 -46.95 -19.07 -24.47
C GLU A 648 -46.84 -18.65 -23.01
N VAL A 649 -47.27 -17.41 -22.69
CA VAL A 649 -47.39 -16.87 -21.32
C VAL A 649 -48.66 -16.04 -21.25
N THR A 650 -49.48 -16.26 -20.21
CA THR A 650 -50.72 -15.50 -19.98
C THR A 650 -50.52 -14.50 -18.85
N VAL A 651 -50.73 -13.21 -19.14
CA VAL A 651 -50.77 -12.12 -18.17
C VAL A 651 -52.20 -11.92 -17.70
N HIS A 652 -52.43 -11.89 -16.39
CA HIS A 652 -53.76 -11.74 -15.80
C HIS A 652 -53.99 -10.33 -15.24
N PHE A 653 -55.09 -9.70 -15.63
CA PHE A 653 -55.44 -8.32 -15.26
C PHE A 653 -56.37 -8.25 -14.03
N GLY A 654 -56.16 -9.15 -13.06
CA GLY A 654 -56.93 -9.24 -11.82
C GLY A 654 -56.44 -8.30 -10.71
N GLY A 655 -57.39 -7.70 -9.98
CA GLY A 655 -57.11 -6.81 -8.85
C GLY A 655 -56.40 -5.50 -9.23
N LEU A 656 -55.95 -4.74 -8.23
CA LEU A 656 -55.32 -3.43 -8.45
C LEU A 656 -54.05 -3.53 -9.30
N ARG A 657 -53.17 -4.51 -9.02
CA ARG A 657 -51.95 -4.76 -9.82
C ARG A 657 -52.30 -5.08 -11.28
N GLY A 658 -53.28 -5.96 -11.50
CA GLY A 658 -53.72 -6.33 -12.84
C GLY A 658 -54.37 -5.18 -13.62
N TRP A 659 -55.07 -4.27 -12.94
CA TRP A 659 -55.60 -3.04 -13.54
C TRP A 659 -54.47 -2.12 -14.04
N ILE A 660 -53.43 -1.89 -13.22
CA ILE A 660 -52.26 -1.08 -13.61
C ILE A 660 -51.57 -1.70 -14.85
N LEU A 661 -51.31 -3.00 -14.82
CA LEU A 661 -50.75 -3.73 -15.97
C LEU A 661 -51.59 -3.52 -17.24
N ARG A 662 -52.93 -3.59 -17.13
CA ARG A 662 -53.81 -3.38 -18.28
C ARG A 662 -53.74 -1.95 -18.83
N GLN A 663 -53.66 -0.94 -17.97
CA GLN A 663 -53.46 0.46 -18.42
C GLN A 663 -52.14 0.64 -19.16
N ASN A 664 -51.05 0.04 -18.68
CA ASN A 664 -49.76 0.04 -19.38
C ASN A 664 -49.89 -0.59 -20.78
N TYR A 665 -50.57 -1.74 -20.90
CA TYR A 665 -50.84 -2.38 -22.19
C TYR A 665 -51.72 -1.54 -23.13
N MET A 666 -52.71 -0.82 -22.59
CA MET A 666 -53.62 0.06 -23.36
C MET A 666 -52.97 1.39 -23.78
N ALA A 667 -51.97 1.87 -23.04
CA ALA A 667 -51.21 3.09 -23.34
C ALA A 667 -50.18 2.90 -24.48
N MET A 668 -49.68 1.67 -24.67
CA MET A 668 -48.69 1.34 -25.70
C MET A 668 -49.25 1.52 -27.13
N ALA A 669 -48.79 2.57 -27.81
CA ALA A 669 -49.16 2.91 -29.18
C ALA A 669 -47.99 3.56 -29.93
N CYS A 670 -47.91 3.31 -31.23
CA CYS A 670 -46.94 3.91 -32.16
C CYS A 670 -47.67 4.72 -33.25
N ASP A 671 -47.02 5.74 -33.79
CA ASP A 671 -47.54 6.48 -34.95
C ASP A 671 -47.01 5.85 -36.24
N VAL A 672 -47.91 5.43 -37.12
CA VAL A 672 -47.62 4.72 -38.38
C VAL A 672 -48.09 5.59 -39.55
N PRO A 673 -47.28 5.81 -40.60
CA PRO A 673 -47.74 6.56 -41.78
C PRO A 673 -48.85 5.79 -42.50
N ASP A 674 -49.94 6.49 -42.85
CA ASP A 674 -50.98 5.97 -43.74
C ASP A 674 -50.51 5.99 -45.21
N GLY A 675 -51.29 5.34 -46.08
CA GLY A 675 -50.98 5.26 -47.52
C GLY A 675 -50.98 6.60 -48.28
N ASN A 676 -51.40 7.70 -47.63
CA ASN A 676 -51.44 9.05 -48.17
C ASN A 676 -50.34 9.95 -47.58
N GLY A 677 -49.53 9.44 -46.64
CA GLY A 677 -48.45 10.18 -45.97
C GLY A 677 -48.85 10.89 -44.67
N ALA A 678 -50.07 10.69 -44.15
CA ALA A 678 -50.52 11.24 -42.87
C ALA A 678 -50.30 10.22 -41.74
N THR A 679 -49.78 10.65 -40.59
CA THR A 679 -49.52 9.72 -39.46
C THR A 679 -50.80 9.33 -38.72
N ARG A 680 -51.00 8.02 -38.52
CA ARG A 680 -52.08 7.44 -37.72
C ARG A 680 -51.52 6.76 -36.48
N ARG A 681 -52.02 7.15 -35.30
CA ARG A 681 -51.70 6.46 -34.04
C ARG A 681 -52.39 5.09 -33.97
N GLN A 682 -51.60 4.05 -33.75
CA GLN A 682 -52.02 2.66 -33.68
C GLN A 682 -51.61 2.04 -32.33
N ARG A 683 -52.55 1.43 -31.60
CA ARG A 683 -52.24 0.64 -30.40
C ARG A 683 -51.40 -0.58 -30.80
N LEU A 684 -50.35 -0.86 -30.04
CA LEU A 684 -49.49 -2.03 -30.23
C LEU A 684 -50.22 -3.33 -29.81
N TYR A 685 -51.14 -3.23 -28.84
CA TYR A 685 -52.06 -4.30 -28.46
C TYR A 685 -53.52 -3.87 -28.70
N PRO A 686 -54.04 -3.94 -29.94
CA PRO A 686 -55.38 -3.45 -30.26
C PRO A 686 -56.51 -4.30 -29.65
N GLY A 687 -56.23 -5.54 -29.26
CA GLY A 687 -57.19 -6.46 -28.62
C GLY A 687 -57.17 -6.45 -27.09
N ILE A 688 -56.69 -5.37 -26.45
CA ILE A 688 -56.77 -5.18 -24.99
C ILE A 688 -57.63 -3.94 -24.72
N GLU A 689 -58.72 -4.15 -23.98
CA GLU A 689 -59.73 -3.16 -23.60
C GLU A 689 -60.02 -3.20 -22.09
N GLU A 690 -60.76 -2.21 -21.57
CA GLU A 690 -61.01 -2.03 -20.13
C GLU A 690 -61.77 -3.19 -19.45
N ASN A 691 -62.39 -4.09 -20.23
CA ASN A 691 -63.05 -5.31 -19.74
C ASN A 691 -62.17 -6.56 -19.86
N THR A 692 -60.98 -6.47 -20.46
CA THR A 692 -60.13 -7.63 -20.75
C THR A 692 -59.59 -8.23 -19.43
N PRO A 693 -59.80 -9.54 -19.17
CA PRO A 693 -59.39 -10.17 -17.91
C PRO A 693 -57.95 -10.73 -17.94
N SER A 694 -57.43 -11.01 -19.14
CA SER A 694 -56.08 -11.56 -19.35
C SER A 694 -55.67 -11.44 -20.81
N TYR A 695 -54.37 -11.35 -21.08
CA TYR A 695 -53.80 -11.42 -22.43
C TYR A 695 -52.78 -12.56 -22.54
N ARG A 696 -52.75 -13.26 -23.68
CA ARG A 696 -51.83 -14.37 -23.95
C ARG A 696 -50.80 -13.98 -25.01
N HIS A 697 -49.54 -13.92 -24.60
CA HIS A 697 -48.41 -13.93 -25.52
C HIS A 697 -48.19 -15.35 -26.03
N SER A 698 -47.92 -15.52 -27.32
CA SER A 698 -47.58 -16.82 -27.90
C SER A 698 -46.65 -16.67 -29.11
N TYR A 699 -45.69 -17.57 -29.28
CA TYR A 699 -44.80 -17.63 -30.44
C TYR A 699 -44.41 -19.10 -30.74
N PRO A 700 -44.49 -19.58 -32.00
CA PRO A 700 -44.34 -21.01 -32.30
C PRO A 700 -43.01 -21.63 -31.86
N ASP A 701 -41.90 -20.92 -32.06
CA ASP A 701 -40.55 -21.37 -31.69
C ASP A 701 -40.17 -21.02 -30.23
N GLY A 702 -41.12 -20.49 -29.46
CA GLY A 702 -40.92 -19.98 -28.10
C GLY A 702 -40.75 -18.47 -28.01
N LEU A 703 -41.21 -17.87 -26.90
CA LEU A 703 -41.27 -16.42 -26.71
C LEU A 703 -39.91 -15.73 -26.74
N LEU A 704 -38.80 -16.42 -26.46
CA LEU A 704 -37.46 -15.85 -26.54
C LEU A 704 -37.08 -15.44 -27.98
N PHE A 705 -37.72 -16.04 -28.99
CA PHE A 705 -37.54 -15.68 -30.40
C PHE A 705 -38.55 -14.62 -30.89
N ALA A 706 -39.55 -14.26 -30.07
CA ALA A 706 -40.44 -13.15 -30.37
C ALA A 706 -39.70 -11.82 -30.11
N THR A 707 -39.64 -10.96 -31.13
CA THR A 707 -38.82 -9.73 -31.15
C THR A 707 -38.94 -8.86 -29.90
N GLN A 708 -40.15 -8.72 -29.35
CA GLN A 708 -40.43 -7.92 -28.16
C GLN A 708 -39.80 -8.48 -26.88
N PHE A 709 -39.53 -9.78 -26.77
CA PHE A 709 -38.82 -10.36 -25.62
C PHE A 709 -37.34 -10.64 -25.93
N ALA A 710 -37.02 -10.99 -27.18
CA ALA A 710 -35.65 -11.16 -27.66
C ALA A 710 -34.79 -9.91 -27.43
N GLN A 711 -35.33 -8.72 -27.72
CA GLN A 711 -34.58 -7.46 -27.61
C GLN A 711 -34.25 -7.10 -26.14
N PRO A 712 -35.21 -7.02 -25.19
CA PRO A 712 -34.89 -6.82 -23.78
C PRO A 712 -33.99 -7.91 -23.19
N ALA A 713 -34.19 -9.18 -23.55
CA ALA A 713 -33.40 -10.29 -23.01
C ALA A 713 -31.91 -10.18 -23.39
N LEU A 714 -31.61 -9.85 -24.66
CA LEU A 714 -30.23 -9.58 -25.09
C LEU A 714 -29.66 -8.35 -24.39
N THR A 715 -30.40 -7.23 -24.36
CA THR A 715 -29.94 -6.00 -23.68
C THR A 715 -29.66 -6.23 -22.19
N ALA A 716 -30.50 -6.99 -21.48
CA ALA A 716 -30.26 -7.37 -20.08
C ALA A 716 -29.01 -8.24 -19.91
N MET A 717 -28.84 -9.26 -20.77
CA MET A 717 -27.68 -10.15 -20.77
C MET A 717 -26.37 -9.38 -21.01
N GLU A 718 -26.34 -8.49 -22.01
CA GLU A 718 -25.16 -7.71 -22.37
C GLU A 718 -24.78 -6.67 -21.31
N ILE A 719 -25.77 -6.00 -20.72
CA ILE A 719 -25.53 -5.07 -19.60
C ILE A 719 -25.00 -5.84 -18.38
N ALA A 720 -25.60 -6.98 -18.02
CA ALA A 720 -25.16 -7.80 -16.90
C ALA A 720 -23.72 -8.32 -17.08
N ALA A 721 -23.39 -8.81 -18.28
CA ALA A 721 -22.04 -9.23 -18.63
C ALA A 721 -21.03 -8.07 -18.58
N PHE A 722 -21.38 -6.91 -19.14
CA PHE A 722 -20.49 -5.75 -19.13
C PHE A 722 -20.27 -5.18 -17.72
N LYS A 723 -21.33 -5.06 -16.90
CA LYS A 723 -21.22 -4.54 -15.53
C LYS A 723 -20.40 -5.48 -14.62
N ASP A 724 -20.44 -6.80 -14.81
CA ASP A 724 -19.53 -7.73 -14.13
C ASP A 724 -18.05 -7.49 -14.52
N VAL A 725 -17.76 -7.38 -15.81
CA VAL A 725 -16.39 -7.10 -16.32
C VAL A 725 -15.89 -5.72 -15.82
N MET A 726 -16.77 -4.72 -15.77
CA MET A 726 -16.49 -3.41 -15.19
C MET A 726 -16.22 -3.48 -13.69
N ALA A 727 -17.01 -4.24 -12.91
CA ALA A 727 -16.82 -4.42 -11.47
C ALA A 727 -15.50 -5.13 -11.12
N ARG A 728 -15.00 -6.01 -12.00
CA ARG A 728 -13.65 -6.61 -11.91
C ARG A 728 -12.52 -5.65 -12.30
N GLY A 729 -12.82 -4.39 -12.61
CA GLY A 729 -11.84 -3.38 -13.02
C GLY A 729 -11.19 -3.63 -14.38
N LEU A 730 -11.81 -4.43 -15.26
CA LEU A 730 -11.20 -4.86 -16.53
C LEU A 730 -11.37 -3.87 -17.69
N ILE A 731 -12.29 -2.91 -17.60
CA ILE A 731 -12.57 -1.94 -18.67
C ILE A 731 -11.71 -0.68 -18.50
N PRO A 732 -10.89 -0.27 -19.50
CA PRO A 732 -10.21 1.02 -19.51
C PRO A 732 -11.18 2.22 -19.56
N PRO A 733 -10.89 3.35 -18.89
CA PRO A 733 -11.73 4.55 -18.95
C PRO A 733 -11.72 5.22 -20.33
N ASP A 734 -10.69 4.96 -21.15
CA ASP A 734 -10.57 5.40 -22.55
C ASP A 734 -11.10 4.35 -23.56
N ALA A 735 -11.78 3.30 -23.09
CA ALA A 735 -12.37 2.28 -23.95
C ALA A 735 -13.46 2.85 -24.86
N ARG A 736 -13.31 2.62 -26.16
CA ARG A 736 -14.33 2.99 -27.15
C ARG A 736 -15.46 1.96 -27.13
N PHE A 737 -16.68 2.38 -27.45
CA PHE A 737 -17.80 1.45 -27.58
C PHE A 737 -18.60 1.68 -28.86
N ALA A 738 -19.27 0.61 -29.30
CA ALA A 738 -20.25 0.62 -30.38
C ALA A 738 -21.21 -0.55 -30.19
N GLY A 739 -22.36 -0.54 -30.86
CA GLY A 739 -23.31 -1.64 -30.83
C GLY A 739 -24.01 -1.85 -32.16
N HIS A 740 -24.32 -3.10 -32.50
CA HIS A 740 -24.94 -3.44 -33.78
C HIS A 740 -26.46 -3.45 -33.66
N SER A 741 -27.13 -2.38 -34.11
CA SER A 741 -28.60 -2.22 -34.18
C SER A 741 -29.35 -2.29 -32.84
N LEU A 742 -29.38 -3.45 -32.17
CA LEU A 742 -29.90 -3.60 -30.82
C LEU A 742 -28.84 -3.23 -29.79
N GLY A 743 -27.60 -3.71 -29.99
CA GLY A 743 -26.50 -3.51 -29.05
C GLY A 743 -26.15 -2.04 -28.81
N GLU A 744 -26.60 -1.11 -29.65
CA GLU A 744 -26.41 0.33 -29.43
C GLU A 744 -27.11 0.81 -28.13
N TYR A 745 -28.32 0.29 -27.86
CA TYR A 745 -29.04 0.56 -26.61
C TYR A 745 -28.34 -0.07 -25.40
N ALA A 746 -27.81 -1.30 -25.57
CA ALA A 746 -27.06 -1.99 -24.51
C ALA A 746 -25.73 -1.27 -24.21
N ALA A 747 -24.99 -0.85 -25.24
CA ALA A 747 -23.74 -0.11 -25.10
C ALA A 747 -23.95 1.24 -24.38
N LEU A 748 -24.97 2.00 -24.78
CA LEU A 748 -25.30 3.27 -24.11
C LEU A 748 -25.69 3.05 -22.65
N ALA A 749 -26.57 2.07 -22.35
CA ALA A 749 -26.97 1.75 -20.98
C ALA A 749 -25.85 1.15 -20.10
N ALA A 750 -24.87 0.49 -20.73
CA ALA A 750 -23.77 -0.16 -20.04
C ALA A 750 -22.61 0.81 -19.75
N LEU A 751 -22.29 1.73 -20.67
CA LEU A 751 -21.14 2.64 -20.57
C LEU A 751 -21.47 4.10 -20.27
N THR A 752 -22.75 4.52 -20.30
CA THR A 752 -23.12 5.93 -20.09
C THR A 752 -24.29 6.10 -19.13
N ASP A 753 -24.28 7.21 -18.42
CA ASP A 753 -25.36 7.65 -17.51
C ASP A 753 -26.57 8.25 -18.26
N PHE A 754 -26.80 7.83 -19.51
CA PHE A 754 -27.85 8.36 -20.39
C PHE A 754 -29.27 8.10 -19.83
N MET A 755 -29.50 6.92 -19.25
CA MET A 755 -30.82 6.52 -18.75
C MET A 755 -30.72 5.35 -17.74
N PRO A 756 -31.46 5.39 -16.60
CA PRO A 756 -31.55 4.26 -15.67
C PRO A 756 -32.09 2.98 -16.34
N LEU A 757 -31.70 1.80 -15.83
CA LEU A 757 -31.90 0.48 -16.47
C LEU A 757 -33.34 0.19 -16.96
N ASP A 758 -34.35 0.65 -16.23
CA ASP A 758 -35.77 0.60 -16.60
C ASP A 758 -36.07 1.17 -18.00
N GLY A 759 -35.40 2.26 -18.35
CA GLY A 759 -35.63 3.02 -19.58
C GLY A 759 -35.17 2.29 -20.85
N PRO A 760 -33.92 1.80 -20.95
CA PRO A 760 -33.46 0.97 -22.05
C PRO A 760 -34.36 -0.25 -22.26
N LEU A 761 -34.77 -0.93 -21.18
CA LEU A 761 -35.69 -2.07 -21.23
C LEU A 761 -37.04 -1.71 -21.86
N TYR A 762 -37.67 -0.61 -21.41
CA TYR A 762 -38.90 -0.11 -21.99
C TYR A 762 -38.76 0.22 -23.47
N VAL A 763 -37.67 0.92 -23.83
CA VAL A 763 -37.41 1.36 -25.20
C VAL A 763 -37.18 0.17 -26.14
N VAL A 764 -36.40 -0.84 -25.76
CA VAL A 764 -36.17 -2.01 -26.62
C VAL A 764 -37.39 -2.95 -26.68
N PHE A 765 -38.22 -3.03 -25.63
CA PHE A 765 -39.52 -3.70 -25.68
C PHE A 765 -40.47 -3.02 -26.68
N CYS A 766 -40.64 -1.70 -26.56
CA CYS A 766 -41.47 -0.90 -27.47
C CYS A 766 -40.93 -0.90 -28.91
N ARG A 767 -39.60 -0.89 -29.10
CA ARG A 767 -38.93 -1.05 -30.39
C ARG A 767 -39.28 -2.38 -31.03
N GLY A 768 -39.17 -3.49 -30.30
CA GLY A 768 -39.51 -4.82 -30.79
C GLY A 768 -40.97 -4.95 -31.22
N LEU A 769 -41.90 -4.36 -30.44
CA LEU A 769 -43.32 -4.30 -30.79
C LEU A 769 -43.60 -3.40 -32.01
N THR A 770 -42.96 -2.23 -32.09
CA THR A 770 -43.11 -1.31 -33.23
C THR A 770 -42.59 -1.94 -34.51
N MET A 771 -41.45 -2.65 -34.44
CA MET A 771 -40.93 -3.47 -35.56
C MET A 771 -41.87 -4.62 -35.96
N GLN A 772 -42.64 -5.18 -35.02
CA GLN A 772 -43.64 -6.19 -35.34
C GLN A 772 -44.89 -5.59 -36.01
N ALA A 773 -45.33 -4.42 -35.55
CA ALA A 773 -46.54 -3.71 -36.00
C ALA A 773 -46.37 -2.92 -37.31
N ALA A 774 -45.16 -2.43 -37.62
CA ALA A 774 -44.86 -1.63 -38.81
C ALA A 774 -44.94 -2.40 -40.15
N VAL A 775 -45.30 -3.68 -40.13
CA VAL A 775 -45.39 -4.53 -41.33
C VAL A 775 -46.68 -5.34 -41.28
N GLU A 776 -47.46 -5.28 -42.37
CA GLU A 776 -48.67 -6.10 -42.55
C GLU A 776 -48.35 -7.60 -42.50
N ARG A 777 -49.20 -8.37 -41.82
CA ARG A 777 -49.02 -9.81 -41.58
C ARG A 777 -50.28 -10.60 -41.91
N ASP A 778 -50.09 -11.82 -42.37
CA ASP A 778 -51.18 -12.77 -42.61
C ASP A 778 -51.70 -13.40 -41.29
N ALA A 779 -52.77 -14.21 -41.40
CA ALA A 779 -53.35 -14.96 -40.28
C ALA A 779 -52.42 -16.03 -39.66
N ARG A 780 -51.17 -16.14 -40.13
CA ARG A 780 -50.09 -16.96 -39.54
C ARG A 780 -48.92 -16.10 -39.04
N ASN A 781 -49.15 -14.80 -38.83
CA ASN A 781 -48.18 -13.79 -38.37
C ASN A 781 -47.01 -13.52 -39.34
N ARG A 782 -47.11 -13.95 -40.60
CA ARG A 782 -46.04 -13.84 -41.63
C ARG A 782 -46.19 -12.56 -42.44
N SER A 783 -45.08 -11.85 -42.66
CA SER A 783 -45.00 -10.66 -43.50
C SER A 783 -44.71 -10.97 -44.97
N SER A 784 -45.02 -10.02 -45.85
CA SER A 784 -44.52 -10.03 -47.26
C SER A 784 -43.05 -9.62 -47.39
N PHE A 785 -42.41 -9.17 -46.31
CA PHE A 785 -41.01 -8.76 -46.26
C PHE A 785 -40.10 -9.88 -45.74
N GLY A 786 -38.89 -9.95 -46.28
CA GLY A 786 -37.82 -10.87 -45.86
C GLY A 786 -36.45 -10.21 -45.87
N MET A 787 -35.47 -10.85 -45.21
CA MET A 787 -34.07 -10.40 -45.13
C MET A 787 -33.12 -11.54 -45.50
N VAL A 788 -32.06 -11.23 -46.26
CA VAL A 788 -30.99 -12.18 -46.62
C VAL A 788 -29.61 -11.57 -46.43
N ALA A 789 -28.69 -12.37 -45.88
CA ALA A 789 -27.26 -12.05 -45.89
C ALA A 789 -26.65 -12.49 -47.23
N VAL A 790 -26.20 -11.54 -48.03
CA VAL A 790 -25.59 -11.76 -49.35
C VAL A 790 -24.07 -11.78 -49.23
N ASP A 791 -23.42 -12.79 -49.79
CA ASP A 791 -21.97 -12.94 -49.88
C ASP A 791 -21.50 -12.57 -51.31
N PRO A 792 -20.95 -11.36 -51.54
CA PRO A 792 -20.56 -10.89 -52.88
C PRO A 792 -19.52 -11.80 -53.54
N ASN A 793 -18.65 -12.43 -52.74
CA ASN A 793 -17.54 -13.27 -53.18
C ASN A 793 -17.99 -14.49 -54.00
N ARG A 794 -19.16 -15.03 -53.63
CA ARG A 794 -19.74 -16.23 -54.25
C ARG A 794 -20.32 -15.97 -55.64
N VAL A 795 -20.41 -14.69 -56.05
CA VAL A 795 -20.82 -14.29 -57.40
C VAL A 795 -19.61 -14.24 -58.31
N SER A 796 -18.61 -13.40 -57.99
CA SER A 796 -17.29 -13.42 -58.63
C SER A 796 -16.23 -12.66 -57.83
N ARG A 797 -14.95 -12.84 -58.18
CA ARG A 797 -13.83 -12.04 -57.62
C ARG A 797 -13.88 -10.54 -57.99
N SER A 798 -14.64 -10.17 -59.02
CA SER A 798 -14.80 -8.78 -59.48
C SER A 798 -16.12 -8.15 -59.00
N PHE A 799 -16.94 -8.89 -58.26
CA PHE A 799 -18.23 -8.44 -57.78
C PHE A 799 -18.07 -7.82 -56.38
N ASP A 800 -18.26 -6.51 -56.29
CA ASP A 800 -17.92 -5.70 -55.13
C ASP A 800 -19.16 -5.03 -54.48
N GLU A 801 -18.91 -4.19 -53.46
CA GLU A 801 -19.95 -3.42 -52.78
C GLU A 801 -20.64 -2.41 -53.72
N THR A 802 -19.89 -1.80 -54.64
CA THR A 802 -20.40 -0.83 -55.63
C THR A 802 -21.38 -1.52 -56.59
N THR A 803 -20.99 -2.66 -57.14
CA THR A 803 -21.81 -3.51 -58.01
C THR A 803 -23.10 -3.94 -57.30
N LEU A 804 -23.03 -4.34 -56.03
CA LEU A 804 -24.21 -4.73 -55.26
C LEU A 804 -25.16 -3.53 -55.01
N ARG A 805 -24.61 -2.35 -54.69
CA ARG A 805 -25.38 -1.10 -54.54
C ARG A 805 -26.08 -0.70 -55.84
N GLU A 806 -25.41 -0.84 -56.98
CA GLU A 806 -26.01 -0.58 -58.31
C GLU A 806 -27.14 -1.56 -58.63
N ILE A 807 -26.96 -2.86 -58.36
CA ILE A 807 -28.00 -3.87 -58.57
C ILE A 807 -29.24 -3.56 -57.71
N THR A 808 -29.09 -3.19 -56.44
CA THR A 808 -30.24 -2.77 -55.62
C THR A 808 -30.94 -1.51 -56.16
N LYS A 809 -30.20 -0.51 -56.67
CA LYS A 809 -30.80 0.67 -57.32
C LYS A 809 -31.59 0.26 -58.57
N ILE A 810 -31.02 -0.57 -59.44
CA ILE A 810 -31.67 -1.05 -60.66
C ILE A 810 -32.93 -1.84 -60.35
N LEU A 811 -32.93 -2.69 -59.33
CA LEU A 811 -34.11 -3.47 -58.92
C LEU A 811 -35.24 -2.59 -58.39
N ASN A 812 -34.95 -1.61 -57.51
CA ASN A 812 -35.96 -0.63 -57.09
C ASN A 812 -36.55 0.12 -58.30
N MET A 813 -35.69 0.69 -59.16
CA MET A 813 -36.10 1.56 -60.26
C MET A 813 -36.85 0.82 -61.38
N LYS A 814 -36.45 -0.41 -61.74
CA LYS A 814 -37.01 -1.13 -62.89
C LYS A 814 -38.07 -2.17 -62.54
N ALA A 815 -38.03 -2.77 -61.35
CA ALA A 815 -38.98 -3.82 -60.97
C ALA A 815 -40.09 -3.33 -60.03
N GLY A 816 -39.98 -2.12 -59.46
CA GLY A 816 -40.91 -1.63 -58.44
C GLY A 816 -40.87 -2.44 -57.13
N ILE A 817 -39.81 -3.24 -56.93
CA ILE A 817 -39.59 -4.05 -55.74
C ILE A 817 -38.74 -3.23 -54.78
N PHE A 818 -39.31 -2.83 -53.65
CA PHE A 818 -38.53 -2.24 -52.55
C PHE A 818 -37.44 -3.22 -52.12
N ILE A 819 -36.17 -2.83 -52.25
CA ILE A 819 -35.01 -3.65 -51.89
C ILE A 819 -33.80 -2.79 -51.46
N GLU A 820 -33.34 -2.93 -50.22
CA GLU A 820 -32.29 -2.07 -49.66
C GLU A 820 -31.23 -2.86 -48.88
N ILE A 821 -29.98 -2.38 -48.93
CA ILE A 821 -28.87 -2.90 -48.12
C ILE A 821 -28.88 -2.18 -46.77
N VAL A 822 -29.25 -2.89 -45.71
CA VAL A 822 -29.46 -2.32 -44.36
C VAL A 822 -28.32 -2.61 -43.38
N ASN A 823 -27.40 -3.52 -43.71
CA ASN A 823 -26.19 -3.75 -42.91
C ASN A 823 -24.95 -3.87 -43.81
N PHE A 824 -23.93 -3.05 -43.54
CA PHE A 824 -22.61 -3.08 -44.17
C PHE A 824 -21.60 -3.68 -43.17
N ASN A 825 -21.64 -5.00 -42.99
CA ASN A 825 -21.00 -5.66 -41.85
C ASN A 825 -19.46 -5.77 -41.95
N VAL A 826 -18.92 -6.05 -43.14
CA VAL A 826 -17.48 -6.25 -43.35
C VAL A 826 -17.04 -5.60 -44.66
N ARG A 827 -15.99 -4.78 -44.60
CA ARG A 827 -15.40 -4.09 -45.77
C ARG A 827 -14.09 -4.76 -46.19
N GLY A 828 -13.84 -4.85 -47.49
CA GLY A 828 -12.58 -5.38 -48.05
C GLY A 828 -12.42 -6.90 -48.01
N SER A 829 -13.04 -7.61 -47.06
CA SER A 829 -13.28 -9.05 -47.15
C SER A 829 -14.77 -9.30 -47.39
N GLN A 830 -15.10 -9.92 -48.53
CA GLN A 830 -16.49 -9.99 -49.00
C GLN A 830 -17.26 -11.05 -48.20
N ARG A 831 -18.12 -10.62 -47.26
CA ARG A 831 -19.18 -11.44 -46.63
C ARG A 831 -20.35 -10.57 -46.17
N SER A 832 -21.57 -11.11 -46.30
CA SER A 832 -22.79 -10.65 -45.62
C SER A 832 -23.07 -9.14 -45.64
N ALA A 833 -23.50 -8.61 -46.78
CA ALA A 833 -24.37 -7.44 -46.81
C ALA A 833 -25.82 -7.90 -46.57
N THR A 834 -26.55 -7.33 -45.60
CA THR A 834 -27.94 -7.74 -45.36
C THR A 834 -28.89 -6.93 -46.22
N MET A 835 -29.74 -7.60 -46.99
CA MET A 835 -30.73 -6.98 -47.87
C MET A 835 -32.16 -7.29 -47.44
N VAL A 836 -32.98 -6.26 -47.25
CA VAL A 836 -34.45 -6.35 -47.08
C VAL A 836 -35.10 -6.35 -48.45
N TRP A 837 -36.16 -7.13 -48.68
CA TRP A 837 -37.06 -6.94 -49.83
C TRP A 837 -38.55 -7.15 -49.50
N ARG A 838 -39.45 -6.56 -50.30
CA ARG A 838 -40.90 -6.86 -50.29
C ARG A 838 -41.26 -7.82 -51.43
N HIS A 839 -41.87 -8.97 -51.11
CA HIS A 839 -42.40 -9.89 -52.12
C HIS A 839 -43.69 -9.30 -52.73
N THR A 840 -43.65 -8.93 -54.01
CA THR A 840 -44.84 -8.47 -54.75
C THR A 840 -45.67 -9.67 -55.22
N THR A 841 -47.00 -9.51 -55.22
CA THR A 841 -47.97 -10.52 -55.69
C THR A 841 -48.30 -10.33 -57.18
N SER A 842 -47.30 -9.96 -57.99
CA SER A 842 -47.51 -9.71 -59.42
C SER A 842 -47.72 -11.02 -60.19
N PRO A 843 -48.82 -11.18 -60.95
CA PRO A 843 -49.10 -12.41 -61.71
C PRO A 843 -48.13 -12.66 -62.86
N TYR A 844 -47.24 -11.71 -63.19
CA TYR A 844 -46.21 -11.87 -64.23
C TYR A 844 -45.10 -12.89 -63.90
N ILE A 845 -45.13 -13.53 -62.73
CA ILE A 845 -44.27 -14.70 -62.40
C ILE A 845 -45.07 -16.03 -62.46
N ALA A 846 -46.19 -16.08 -63.18
CA ALA A 846 -46.89 -17.31 -63.57
C ALA A 846 -46.12 -18.12 -64.66
N GLY A 847 -44.79 -18.15 -64.59
CA GLY A 847 -43.88 -18.46 -65.72
C GLY A 847 -42.93 -19.63 -65.50
N GLY A 848 -43.24 -20.58 -64.62
CA GLY A 848 -42.64 -21.93 -64.61
C GLY A 848 -41.13 -22.08 -64.39
N ARG A 849 -40.39 -21.00 -64.07
CA ARG A 849 -38.94 -21.05 -63.80
C ARG A 849 -38.61 -20.37 -62.47
N GLN A 850 -38.13 -21.15 -61.52
CA GLN A 850 -37.45 -20.62 -60.34
C GLN A 850 -36.21 -19.83 -60.78
N PHE A 851 -36.01 -18.62 -60.26
CA PHE A 851 -34.71 -17.96 -60.37
C PHE A 851 -33.68 -18.79 -59.59
N PRO A 852 -32.56 -19.23 -60.20
CA PRO A 852 -31.69 -20.26 -59.63
C PRO A 852 -30.71 -19.73 -58.57
N PHE A 853 -31.16 -18.85 -57.67
CA PHE A 853 -30.47 -18.64 -56.41
C PHE A 853 -30.71 -19.85 -55.50
N LYS A 854 -29.78 -20.80 -55.53
CA LYS A 854 -29.69 -21.86 -54.50
C LYS A 854 -29.34 -21.22 -53.15
N VAL A 855 -30.37 -20.78 -52.43
CA VAL A 855 -30.24 -20.27 -51.06
C VAL A 855 -29.80 -21.42 -50.16
N TRP A 856 -28.51 -21.45 -49.82
CA TRP A 856 -28.01 -22.29 -48.73
C TRP A 856 -28.41 -21.65 -47.40
N ALA A 857 -29.57 -22.05 -46.89
CA ALA A 857 -30.04 -21.65 -45.57
C ALA A 857 -29.13 -22.25 -44.49
N TYR A 858 -28.15 -21.48 -44.03
CA TYR A 858 -27.17 -21.92 -43.04
C TYR A 858 -27.80 -21.93 -41.64
N ARG A 859 -28.43 -23.05 -41.26
CA ARG A 859 -28.78 -23.30 -39.86
C ARG A 859 -27.46 -23.45 -39.07
N SER A 860 -27.19 -22.49 -38.18
CA SER A 860 -26.09 -22.60 -37.24
C SER A 860 -26.34 -23.80 -36.33
N THR A 861 -25.68 -24.91 -36.61
CA THR A 861 -25.61 -26.08 -35.74
C THR A 861 -24.14 -26.30 -35.43
N HIS A 862 -23.74 -26.02 -34.19
CA HIS A 862 -22.41 -26.34 -33.71
C HIS A 862 -22.19 -27.86 -33.79
N HIS A 863 -21.21 -28.29 -34.58
CA HIS A 863 -20.57 -29.61 -34.47
C HIS A 863 -19.09 -29.49 -34.83
N SER A 864 -18.24 -30.00 -33.93
CA SER A 864 -16.83 -30.39 -34.10
C SER A 864 -16.02 -29.81 -35.28
N TYR A 865 -15.01 -29.00 -34.96
CA TYR A 865 -13.83 -28.83 -35.82
C TYR A 865 -13.16 -30.18 -36.12
N ASN A 866 -12.80 -30.41 -37.38
CA ASN A 866 -11.61 -31.20 -37.74
C ASN A 866 -11.22 -30.95 -39.21
N GLN A 867 -9.93 -30.70 -39.43
CA GLN A 867 -9.27 -30.28 -40.70
C GLN A 867 -9.66 -28.89 -41.21
#